data_AF-A0A965Z994-F1
#
_entry.id   AF-A0A965Z994-F1
#
_cell.length_a   1.000
_cell.length_b   1.000
_cell.length_c   1.000
_cell.angle_alpha   90.00
_cell.angle_beta   90.00
_cell.angle_gamma   90.00
#
_symmetry.space_group_name_H-M   'P 1'
#
loop_
_entity.id
_entity.type
_entity.pdbx_description
1 polymer ?
#
loop_
_entity_poly.entity_id
_entity_poly.type
_entity_poly.pdbx_seq_one_letter_code
_entity_poly.pdbx_strand_id
1 'polypeptide(L)'
;FFVRTDLISILKKEYLIKAILLEDAEINLFRSAEGKTNYTFHSTGSSDGLIAGKPAPGVTLPKLLMNRVTILYTDEMHNTSFQAAIQKSQLKLVMNDSVVTLHMQLTGTGTIPGVALPADQPIDVMCRATYSLPEKEMLLSEGRIRIDDMVVHLSGTMNDAPATGKYNVTVSGDHIVLQKALEFFPVRLREKLSAFRPQGTISFNGQIYGDDVKSAPAFDFSSTLYFDTLCVDGKQMRLHDFSATCMAGAKPGNPEAFYLKLTELKTKIQHNGEITGWMALRHSQNLFVNTSLKSQLNLEEFIFLLPAGNHLAGTAAVDLQYKGTLTGLKENIAREWSQAEGEINIQAENVVFQHSTLQQPIHLVNFSTEITPKDILIRNMEMETGSSQIALSGTITGLFAGPNDKKRTGSGTLKIHANRINADELRVLFQKLNRTPSPESKKWQSGSWPGSQLQAELEIDHIIYNNEEYNTLFLQAKTTGRDLIIENFRLRGCEGSLSASGRLNDYLTECPGLTASVDAQSVNISSLFKVCNNFGLNGLTHENISGSITTSSYITSDLGPRGSLDMNTFTLDANLTITDGALKNFGPLMNFSGFLRLEDLSDIQFQTLENQFFIKNKTLYIPKMAIKNNVLDLDMEGRQKFSGEMDYHIDLALAELLSGKYNARHKDNQFGVIQEEEGRNTRIFIAVSGNTQEPKFKYDSPKARAQISKQIKKEKETLKSLFGRDTLPDSLSIPENSEKFQVKWDDDSLKNLQKTKKSKPEGKPGKKFEIDW
;
A
#
# COMPACT_ATOMS: atom_id res chain seq x y z
N PHE A 1 -43.91 -63.80 15.40
CA PHE A 1 -44.04 -64.11 13.95
C PHE A 1 -45.41 -64.73 13.71
N PHE A 2 -46.21 -64.14 12.83
CA PHE A 2 -47.55 -64.61 12.49
C PHE A 2 -47.70 -64.70 10.97
N VAL A 3 -48.36 -65.73 10.47
CA VAL A 3 -48.66 -65.91 9.05
C VAL A 3 -50.17 -65.78 8.84
N ARG A 4 -50.58 -64.83 7.99
CA ARG A 4 -51.96 -64.69 7.55
C ARG A 4 -52.14 -65.49 6.27
N THR A 5 -53.06 -66.45 6.28
CA THR A 5 -53.40 -67.29 5.13
C THR A 5 -54.90 -67.25 4.85
N ASP A 6 -55.30 -67.76 3.69
CA ASP A 6 -56.71 -67.91 3.33
C ASP A 6 -57.27 -69.24 3.87
N LEU A 7 -58.44 -69.19 4.52
CA LEU A 7 -59.04 -70.38 5.15
C LEU A 7 -59.38 -71.48 4.12
N ILE A 8 -59.84 -71.10 2.92
CA ILE A 8 -60.19 -72.04 1.86
C ILE A 8 -58.93 -72.71 1.31
N SER A 9 -57.82 -71.98 1.25
CA SER A 9 -56.51 -72.49 0.81
C SER A 9 -55.94 -73.58 1.73
N ILE A 10 -56.12 -73.44 3.05
CA ILE A 10 -55.77 -74.48 4.03
C ILE A 10 -56.60 -75.74 3.81
N LEU A 11 -57.91 -75.60 3.64
CA LEU A 11 -58.84 -76.73 3.46
C LEU A 11 -58.56 -77.51 2.16
N LYS A 12 -58.04 -76.83 1.13
CA LYS A 12 -57.63 -77.44 -0.15
C LYS A 12 -56.21 -78.02 -0.16
N LYS A 13 -55.46 -77.90 0.95
CA LYS A 13 -54.01 -78.20 1.03
C LYS A 13 -53.14 -77.40 0.04
N GLU A 14 -53.64 -76.25 -0.40
CA GLU A 14 -52.95 -75.30 -1.28
C GLU A 14 -52.62 -74.05 -0.46
N TYR A 15 -51.60 -74.12 0.40
CA TYR A 15 -51.32 -73.05 1.37
C TYR A 15 -50.98 -71.72 0.67
N LEU A 16 -51.92 -70.77 0.66
CA LEU A 16 -51.69 -69.43 0.14
C LEU A 16 -51.36 -68.48 1.29
N ILE A 17 -50.10 -68.07 1.39
CA ILE A 17 -49.68 -67.03 2.33
C ILE A 17 -50.17 -65.68 1.79
N LYS A 18 -50.95 -64.93 2.58
CA LYS A 18 -51.47 -63.58 2.25
C LYS A 18 -50.60 -62.47 2.85
N ALA A 19 -50.10 -62.66 4.07
CA ALA A 19 -49.18 -61.73 4.71
C ALA A 19 -48.34 -62.43 5.77
N ILE A 20 -47.15 -61.90 6.04
CA ILE A 20 -46.30 -62.25 7.18
C ILE A 20 -46.25 -61.03 8.10
N LEU A 21 -46.44 -61.24 9.41
CA LEU A 21 -46.36 -60.21 10.44
C LEU A 21 -45.23 -60.55 11.41
N LEU A 22 -44.27 -59.65 11.53
CA LEU A 22 -43.20 -59.64 12.51
C LEU A 22 -43.51 -58.55 13.54
N GLU A 23 -43.62 -58.94 14.81
CA GLU A 23 -43.80 -58.00 15.92
C GLU A 23 -42.76 -58.27 16.99
N ASP A 24 -42.22 -57.21 17.58
CA ASP A 24 -41.28 -57.27 18.72
C ASP A 24 -40.13 -58.25 18.47
N ALA A 25 -39.47 -58.11 17.31
CA ALA A 25 -38.47 -59.04 16.80
C ALA A 25 -37.12 -58.37 16.55
N GLU A 26 -36.06 -59.16 16.63
CA GLU A 26 -34.70 -58.76 16.25
C GLU A 26 -34.22 -59.65 15.09
N ILE A 27 -33.73 -59.04 14.02
CA ILE A 27 -33.22 -59.70 12.82
C ILE A 27 -31.73 -59.39 12.71
N ASN A 28 -30.91 -60.42 12.89
CA ASN A 28 -29.46 -60.31 12.79
C ASN A 28 -28.98 -60.91 11.46
N LEU A 29 -28.58 -60.04 10.53
CA LEU A 29 -28.00 -60.37 9.24
C LEU A 29 -26.48 -60.22 9.31
N PHE A 30 -25.74 -61.23 8.90
CA PHE A 30 -24.29 -61.28 9.06
C PHE A 30 -23.61 -61.80 7.78
N ARG A 31 -22.52 -61.14 7.38
CA ARG A 31 -21.57 -61.58 6.35
C ARG A 31 -20.16 -61.64 6.94
N SER A 32 -19.52 -62.80 6.85
CA SER A 32 -18.14 -63.00 7.32
C SER A 32 -17.11 -62.37 6.38
N ALA A 33 -15.87 -62.23 6.85
CA ALA A 33 -14.74 -61.78 6.02
C ALA A 33 -14.50 -62.65 4.76
N GLU A 34 -14.90 -63.93 4.79
CA GLU A 34 -14.84 -64.86 3.65
C GLU A 34 -16.04 -64.72 2.68
N GLY A 35 -16.99 -63.82 2.96
CA GLY A 35 -18.19 -63.59 2.15
C GLY A 35 -19.35 -64.54 2.41
N LYS A 36 -19.26 -65.43 3.41
CA LYS A 36 -20.37 -66.32 3.80
C LYS A 36 -21.43 -65.53 4.56
N THR A 37 -22.71 -65.78 4.27
CA THR A 37 -23.83 -65.06 4.88
C THR A 37 -24.76 -66.00 5.65
N ASN A 38 -25.42 -65.50 6.69
CA ASN A 38 -26.42 -66.26 7.46
C ASN A 38 -27.85 -66.16 6.89
N TYR A 39 -28.01 -65.49 5.74
CA TYR A 39 -29.28 -65.25 5.07
C TYR A 39 -29.32 -65.80 3.63
N THR A 40 -28.32 -66.59 3.23
CA THR A 40 -28.37 -67.37 1.98
C THR A 40 -28.93 -68.75 2.29
N PHE A 41 -30.13 -69.04 1.77
CA PHE A 41 -30.77 -70.34 1.92
C PHE A 41 -30.42 -71.22 0.72
N HIS A 42 -29.54 -72.20 0.90
CA HIS A 42 -29.30 -73.24 -0.11
C HIS A 42 -30.42 -74.29 -0.02
N SER A 43 -31.10 -74.60 -1.12
CA SER A 43 -31.99 -75.76 -1.17
C SER A 43 -31.13 -77.02 -1.13
N THR A 44 -30.97 -77.61 0.05
CA THR A 44 -30.47 -78.98 0.20
C THR A 44 -31.60 -79.95 -0.14
N GLY A 45 -32.01 -79.99 -1.40
CA GLY A 45 -32.88 -81.03 -1.95
C GLY A 45 -32.05 -81.85 -2.92
N SER A 46 -31.83 -83.11 -2.58
CA SER A 46 -31.26 -84.12 -3.48
C SER A 46 -31.95 -84.04 -4.85
N SER A 47 -31.13 -84.04 -5.89
CA SER A 47 -31.48 -84.01 -7.30
C SER A 47 -32.16 -85.31 -7.78
N ASP A 48 -33.26 -85.71 -7.14
CA ASP A 48 -34.13 -86.78 -7.61
C ASP A 48 -35.57 -86.27 -7.58
N GLY A 49 -36.04 -85.75 -8.72
CA GLY A 49 -37.47 -85.49 -8.95
C GLY A 49 -37.89 -84.14 -9.51
N LEU A 50 -37.00 -83.27 -9.99
CA LEU A 50 -37.41 -82.07 -10.74
C LEU A 50 -37.42 -82.34 -12.24
N ILE A 51 -38.63 -82.46 -12.81
CA ILE A 51 -38.86 -82.49 -14.25
C ILE A 51 -38.38 -81.17 -14.85
N ALA A 52 -37.43 -81.23 -15.78
CA ALA A 52 -37.00 -80.07 -16.57
C ALA A 52 -38.19 -79.45 -17.33
N GLY A 53 -38.42 -78.15 -17.16
CA GLY A 53 -39.37 -77.38 -17.98
C GLY A 53 -40.59 -76.78 -17.27
N LYS A 54 -40.71 -76.85 -15.94
CA LYS A 54 -41.66 -75.99 -15.21
C LYS A 54 -40.90 -74.83 -14.54
N PRO A 55 -41.26 -73.56 -14.78
CA PRO A 55 -40.72 -72.45 -14.00
C PRO A 55 -41.04 -72.71 -12.53
N ALA A 56 -40.09 -72.38 -11.64
CA ALA A 56 -40.33 -72.41 -10.21
C ALA A 56 -41.66 -71.66 -9.93
N PRO A 57 -42.57 -72.21 -9.11
CA PRO A 57 -43.81 -71.52 -8.79
C PRO A 57 -43.45 -70.14 -8.23
N GLY A 58 -43.98 -69.08 -8.86
CA GLY A 58 -43.66 -67.71 -8.51
C GLY A 58 -43.83 -67.49 -7.00
N VAL A 59 -42.72 -67.34 -6.28
CA VAL A 59 -42.74 -67.07 -4.84
C VAL A 59 -43.14 -65.62 -4.68
N THR A 60 -44.45 -65.38 -4.58
CA THR A 60 -44.97 -64.06 -4.23
C THR A 60 -44.98 -63.96 -2.71
N LEU A 61 -44.18 -63.08 -2.13
CA LEU A 61 -44.33 -62.66 -0.73
C LEU A 61 -45.31 -61.48 -0.72
N PRO A 62 -46.62 -61.70 -0.55
CA PRO A 62 -47.61 -60.70 -0.97
C PRO A 62 -47.61 -59.47 -0.06
N LYS A 63 -47.22 -59.63 1.21
CA LYS A 63 -47.09 -58.54 2.19
C LYS A 63 -46.28 -58.98 3.41
N LEU A 64 -45.22 -58.27 3.76
CA LEU A 64 -44.50 -58.38 5.03
C LEU A 64 -44.78 -57.12 5.85
N LEU A 65 -45.33 -57.31 7.04
CA LEU A 65 -45.60 -56.25 8.01
C LEU A 65 -44.60 -56.40 9.16
N MET A 66 -43.91 -55.31 9.50
CA MET A 66 -42.98 -55.29 10.63
C MET A 66 -43.42 -54.20 11.61
N ASN A 67 -43.65 -54.56 12.87
CA ASN A 67 -44.00 -53.65 13.96
C ASN A 67 -42.98 -53.80 15.08
N ARG A 68 -42.26 -52.73 15.43
CA ARG A 68 -41.21 -52.75 16.46
C ARG A 68 -40.18 -53.87 16.21
N VAL A 69 -39.53 -53.81 15.05
CA VAL A 69 -38.52 -54.79 14.63
C VAL A 69 -37.15 -54.12 14.54
N THR A 70 -36.15 -54.68 15.21
CA THR A 70 -34.77 -54.23 15.07
C THR A 70 -34.07 -55.07 14.01
N ILE A 71 -33.43 -54.45 13.03
CA ILE A 71 -32.56 -55.12 12.05
C ILE A 71 -31.13 -54.70 12.35
N LEU A 72 -30.25 -55.67 12.55
CA LEU A 72 -28.80 -55.49 12.61
C LEU A 72 -28.18 -56.19 11.41
N TYR A 73 -27.47 -55.45 10.57
CA TYR A 73 -26.66 -55.98 9.48
C TYR A 73 -25.18 -55.75 9.80
N THR A 74 -24.37 -56.79 9.72
CA THR A 74 -22.91 -56.73 9.90
C THR A 74 -22.24 -57.41 8.72
N ASP A 75 -21.34 -56.70 8.04
CA ASP A 75 -20.53 -57.19 6.92
C ASP A 75 -19.06 -56.94 7.22
N GLU A 76 -18.38 -58.00 7.67
CA GLU A 76 -16.95 -57.97 7.98
C GLU A 76 -16.08 -57.84 6.72
N MET A 77 -16.53 -58.35 5.59
CA MET A 77 -15.80 -58.25 4.31
C MET A 77 -15.66 -56.79 3.87
N HIS A 78 -16.68 -55.96 4.12
CA HIS A 78 -16.68 -54.55 3.77
C HIS A 78 -16.48 -53.61 4.97
N ASN A 79 -16.28 -54.15 6.17
CA ASN A 79 -16.22 -53.40 7.43
C ASN A 79 -17.39 -52.41 7.61
N THR A 80 -18.61 -52.90 7.35
CA THR A 80 -19.83 -52.09 7.46
C THR A 80 -20.80 -52.73 8.42
N SER A 81 -21.43 -51.92 9.27
CA SER A 81 -22.53 -52.34 10.11
C SER A 81 -23.67 -51.33 10.03
N PHE A 82 -24.90 -51.81 10.01
CA PHE A 82 -26.10 -51.00 9.98
C PHE A 82 -27.07 -51.52 11.02
N GLN A 83 -27.63 -50.61 11.81
CA GLN A 83 -28.69 -50.95 12.75
C GLN A 83 -29.90 -50.08 12.43
N ALA A 84 -31.08 -50.69 12.33
CA ALA A 84 -32.35 -49.99 12.21
C ALA A 84 -33.39 -50.52 13.19
N ALA A 85 -33.98 -49.62 13.97
CA ALA A 85 -35.16 -49.89 14.78
C ALA A 85 -36.41 -49.46 13.99
N ILE A 86 -37.08 -50.43 13.38
CA ILE A 86 -38.30 -50.24 12.59
C ILE A 86 -39.49 -50.16 13.55
N GLN A 87 -40.11 -49.00 13.65
CA GLN A 87 -41.35 -48.84 14.42
C GLN A 87 -42.53 -49.49 13.67
N LYS A 88 -42.61 -49.20 12.36
CA LYS A 88 -43.64 -49.74 11.47
C LYS A 88 -43.10 -49.85 10.06
N SER A 89 -43.34 -50.97 9.39
CA SER A 89 -43.05 -51.12 7.97
C SER A 89 -44.06 -52.00 7.28
N GLN A 90 -44.31 -51.67 6.02
CA GLN A 90 -45.02 -52.48 5.06
C GLN A 90 -44.13 -52.71 3.85
N LEU A 91 -43.78 -53.97 3.62
CA LEU A 91 -43.02 -54.42 2.46
C LEU A 91 -43.91 -55.33 1.61
N LYS A 92 -43.87 -55.17 0.29
CA LYS A 92 -44.52 -56.06 -0.68
C LYS A 92 -43.51 -56.41 -1.76
N LEU A 93 -43.33 -57.70 -1.99
CA LEU A 93 -42.42 -58.22 -3.01
C LEU A 93 -43.23 -59.00 -4.04
N VAL A 94 -43.11 -58.59 -5.29
CA VAL A 94 -43.77 -59.25 -6.43
C VAL A 94 -42.66 -59.79 -7.33
N MET A 95 -42.66 -61.10 -7.55
CA MET A 95 -41.73 -61.76 -8.47
C MET A 95 -42.52 -62.22 -9.70
N ASN A 96 -42.19 -61.65 -10.85
CA ASN A 96 -42.74 -62.03 -12.15
C ASN A 96 -41.58 -62.52 -13.03
N ASP A 97 -41.56 -63.82 -13.31
CA ASP A 97 -40.47 -64.49 -14.02
C ASP A 97 -39.09 -64.14 -13.44
N SER A 98 -38.29 -63.37 -14.19
CA SER A 98 -36.93 -62.98 -13.83
C SER A 98 -36.84 -61.54 -13.29
N VAL A 99 -37.96 -60.93 -12.91
CA VAL A 99 -38.04 -59.55 -12.40
C VAL A 99 -38.66 -59.53 -11.01
N VAL A 100 -38.00 -58.86 -10.07
CA VAL A 100 -38.46 -58.70 -8.68
C VAL A 100 -38.76 -57.24 -8.40
N THR A 101 -40.01 -56.91 -8.08
CA THR A 101 -40.43 -55.56 -7.68
C THR A 101 -40.66 -55.49 -6.16
N LEU A 102 -39.97 -54.56 -5.51
CA LEU A 102 -40.08 -54.23 -4.09
C LEU A 102 -40.85 -52.93 -3.93
N HIS A 103 -41.93 -52.96 -3.14
CA HIS A 103 -42.58 -51.78 -2.59
C HIS A 103 -42.35 -51.77 -1.08
N MET A 104 -41.71 -50.73 -0.57
CA MET A 104 -41.38 -50.59 0.85
C MET A 104 -41.88 -49.24 1.36
N GLN A 105 -42.56 -49.28 2.50
CA GLN A 105 -42.84 -48.13 3.35
C GLN A 105 -42.32 -48.47 4.75
N LEU A 106 -41.52 -47.59 5.33
CA LEU A 106 -40.84 -47.84 6.59
C LEU A 106 -40.78 -46.55 7.40
N THR A 107 -41.09 -46.64 8.69
CA THR A 107 -40.86 -45.61 9.70
C THR A 107 -40.00 -46.22 10.78
N GLY A 108 -38.87 -45.59 11.09
CA GLY A 108 -37.93 -46.10 12.09
C GLY A 108 -36.78 -45.15 12.36
N THR A 109 -35.84 -45.60 13.17
CA THR A 109 -34.55 -44.93 13.43
C THR A 109 -33.42 -45.86 13.01
N GLY A 110 -32.22 -45.35 12.75
CA GLY A 110 -31.09 -46.20 12.44
C GLY A 110 -29.77 -45.45 12.33
N THR A 111 -28.68 -46.21 12.24
CA THR A 111 -27.32 -45.71 12.05
C THR A 111 -26.76 -46.25 10.74
N ILE A 112 -26.34 -45.35 9.84
CA ILE A 112 -25.73 -45.68 8.55
C ILE A 112 -24.24 -45.28 8.60
N PRO A 113 -23.30 -46.16 8.23
CA PRO A 113 -21.89 -45.81 8.17
C PRO A 113 -21.65 -44.57 7.29
N GLY A 114 -20.96 -43.56 7.84
CA GLY A 114 -20.63 -42.33 7.13
C GLY A 114 -21.72 -41.25 7.09
N VAL A 115 -22.95 -41.55 7.53
CA VAL A 115 -24.03 -40.56 7.71
C VAL A 115 -24.35 -40.45 9.18
N ALA A 116 -24.08 -39.28 9.77
CA ALA A 116 -24.50 -39.00 11.13
C ALA A 116 -26.01 -38.75 11.13
N LEU A 117 -26.80 -39.78 11.40
CA LEU A 117 -28.22 -39.64 11.67
C LEU A 117 -28.38 -39.21 13.15
N PRO A 118 -29.16 -38.16 13.45
CA PRO A 118 -29.45 -37.78 14.83
C PRO A 118 -30.08 -38.96 15.58
N ALA A 119 -29.59 -39.21 16.80
CA ALA A 119 -30.15 -40.26 17.64
C ALA A 119 -31.65 -40.00 17.85
N ASP A 120 -32.46 -41.06 17.73
CA ASP A 120 -33.91 -41.05 17.98
C ASP A 120 -34.77 -40.21 17.02
N GLN A 121 -34.23 -39.68 15.90
CA GLN A 121 -35.06 -38.97 14.93
C GLN A 121 -35.78 -39.95 13.98
N PRO A 122 -37.12 -39.92 13.91
CA PRO A 122 -37.86 -40.84 13.03
C PRO A 122 -37.65 -40.47 11.56
N ILE A 123 -37.31 -41.48 10.76
CA ILE A 123 -37.12 -41.38 9.32
C ILE A 123 -38.23 -42.16 8.65
N ASP A 124 -38.94 -41.51 7.72
CA ASP A 124 -39.90 -42.16 6.85
C ASP A 124 -39.26 -42.42 5.48
N VAL A 125 -39.27 -43.69 5.08
CA VAL A 125 -38.73 -44.13 3.80
C VAL A 125 -39.85 -44.77 2.98
N MET A 126 -40.07 -44.26 1.78
CA MET A 126 -40.87 -44.91 0.76
C MET A 126 -39.95 -45.29 -0.40
N CYS A 127 -40.05 -46.52 -0.88
CA CYS A 127 -39.20 -47.01 -1.96
C CYS A 127 -40.00 -47.95 -2.88
N ARG A 128 -39.77 -47.80 -4.18
CA ARG A 128 -40.20 -48.70 -5.24
C ARG A 128 -39.01 -49.04 -6.13
N ALA A 129 -38.50 -50.25 -5.97
CA ALA A 129 -37.35 -50.75 -6.70
C ALA A 129 -37.72 -52.00 -7.51
N THR A 130 -37.10 -52.16 -8.67
CA THR A 130 -37.26 -53.33 -9.54
C THR A 130 -35.88 -53.91 -9.83
N TYR A 131 -35.69 -55.20 -9.64
CA TYR A 131 -34.45 -55.92 -9.90
C TYR A 131 -34.63 -56.92 -11.04
N SER A 132 -33.81 -56.82 -12.08
CA SER A 132 -33.76 -57.71 -13.25
C SER A 132 -32.69 -58.77 -13.04
N LEU A 133 -33.08 -60.04 -12.81
CA LEU A 133 -32.14 -61.16 -12.64
C LEU A 133 -31.24 -61.40 -13.88
N PRO A 134 -31.72 -61.31 -15.14
CA PRO A 134 -30.89 -61.56 -16.32
C PRO A 134 -29.87 -60.45 -16.56
N GLU A 135 -30.29 -59.19 -16.38
CA GLU A 135 -29.46 -58.01 -16.62
C GLU A 135 -28.59 -57.65 -15.41
N LYS A 136 -28.90 -58.22 -14.24
CA LYS A 136 -28.30 -57.89 -12.93
C LYS A 136 -28.38 -56.39 -12.65
N GLU A 137 -29.53 -55.79 -12.96
CA GLU A 137 -29.75 -54.35 -12.82
C GLU A 137 -30.89 -54.07 -11.85
N MET A 138 -30.66 -53.11 -10.96
CA MET A 138 -31.65 -52.56 -10.04
C MET A 138 -32.07 -51.17 -10.53
N LEU A 139 -33.37 -50.97 -10.74
CA LEU A 139 -34.00 -49.68 -11.01
C LEU A 139 -34.76 -49.20 -9.78
N LEU A 140 -34.30 -48.10 -9.18
CA LEU A 140 -35.06 -47.33 -8.19
C LEU A 140 -35.97 -46.35 -8.92
N SER A 141 -37.22 -46.76 -9.14
CA SER A 141 -38.23 -45.94 -9.83
C SER A 141 -38.77 -44.79 -8.98
N GLU A 142 -38.85 -44.99 -7.68
CA GLU A 142 -39.36 -43.99 -6.73
C GLU A 142 -38.72 -44.24 -5.37
N GLY A 143 -37.97 -43.27 -4.87
CA GLY A 143 -37.47 -43.24 -3.50
C GLY A 143 -37.84 -41.90 -2.88
N ARG A 144 -38.35 -41.92 -1.66
CA ARG A 144 -38.66 -40.72 -0.88
C ARG A 144 -38.21 -40.94 0.55
N ILE A 145 -37.29 -40.10 1.01
CA ILE A 145 -36.83 -40.07 2.39
C ILE A 145 -37.37 -38.77 3.00
N ARG A 146 -38.08 -38.90 4.12
CA ARG A 146 -38.59 -37.76 4.88
C ARG A 146 -38.00 -37.80 6.29
N ILE A 147 -37.41 -36.68 6.69
CA ILE A 147 -36.85 -36.45 8.02
C ILE A 147 -37.42 -35.10 8.49
N ASP A 148 -38.23 -35.10 9.54
CA ASP A 148 -39.12 -33.99 9.91
C ASP A 148 -39.97 -33.50 8.70
N ASP A 149 -39.75 -32.25 8.30
CA ASP A 149 -40.39 -31.55 7.19
C ASP A 149 -39.55 -31.61 5.91
N MET A 150 -38.31 -32.13 5.98
CA MET A 150 -37.42 -32.25 4.84
C MET A 150 -37.77 -33.49 4.03
N VAL A 151 -37.95 -33.32 2.72
CA VAL A 151 -38.29 -34.40 1.81
C VAL A 151 -37.24 -34.48 0.70
N VAL A 152 -36.57 -35.62 0.61
CA VAL A 152 -35.60 -35.92 -0.45
C VAL A 152 -36.16 -37.02 -1.34
N HIS A 153 -36.15 -36.79 -2.64
CA HIS A 153 -36.53 -37.74 -3.67
C HIS A 153 -35.28 -38.39 -4.28
N LEU A 154 -35.38 -39.68 -4.55
CA LEU A 154 -34.32 -40.52 -5.10
C LEU A 154 -34.88 -41.34 -6.25
N SER A 155 -34.15 -41.41 -7.35
CA SER A 155 -34.45 -42.34 -8.45
C SER A 155 -33.18 -42.66 -9.20
N GLY A 156 -33.02 -43.87 -9.74
CA GLY A 156 -31.78 -44.20 -10.42
C GLY A 156 -31.63 -45.67 -10.75
N THR A 157 -30.47 -46.02 -11.28
CA THR A 157 -30.11 -47.39 -11.62
C THR A 157 -28.80 -47.81 -10.95
N MET A 158 -28.67 -49.11 -10.69
CA MET A 158 -27.47 -49.72 -10.14
C MET A 158 -27.28 -51.09 -10.78
N ASN A 159 -26.08 -51.35 -11.32
CA ASN A 159 -25.71 -52.64 -11.88
C ASN A 159 -24.99 -53.47 -10.79
N ASP A 160 -25.54 -54.64 -10.51
CA ASP A 160 -25.06 -55.62 -9.52
C ASP A 160 -24.11 -56.67 -10.15
N ALA A 161 -23.56 -56.39 -11.34
CA ALA A 161 -22.52 -57.23 -11.92
C ALA A 161 -21.25 -57.21 -11.05
N PRO A 162 -20.65 -58.38 -10.72
CA PRO A 162 -19.53 -58.50 -9.76
C PRO A 162 -18.28 -57.67 -10.04
N ALA A 163 -18.17 -57.07 -11.24
CA ALA A 163 -16.99 -56.36 -11.72
C ALA A 163 -17.19 -54.85 -11.95
N THR A 164 -18.43 -54.35 -12.07
CA THR A 164 -18.66 -52.99 -12.58
C THR A 164 -19.52 -52.10 -11.71
N GLY A 165 -20.24 -52.63 -10.69
CA GLY A 165 -20.88 -51.86 -9.59
C GLY A 165 -21.52 -50.51 -9.94
N LYS A 166 -21.93 -50.30 -11.19
CA LYS A 166 -22.10 -48.97 -11.77
C LYS A 166 -23.43 -48.43 -11.34
N TYR A 167 -23.46 -47.21 -10.84
CA TYR A 167 -24.69 -46.59 -10.37
C TYR A 167 -24.84 -45.16 -10.91
N ASN A 168 -26.08 -44.76 -11.09
CA ASN A 168 -26.46 -43.38 -11.30
C ASN A 168 -27.76 -43.11 -10.55
N VAL A 169 -27.69 -42.27 -9.52
CA VAL A 169 -28.80 -41.90 -8.65
C VAL A 169 -29.05 -40.41 -8.79
N THR A 170 -30.22 -40.06 -9.31
CA THR A 170 -30.75 -38.71 -9.24
C THR A 170 -31.30 -38.45 -7.85
N VAL A 171 -30.92 -37.31 -7.27
CA VAL A 171 -31.32 -36.85 -5.94
C VAL A 171 -31.90 -35.44 -6.08
N SER A 172 -33.09 -35.22 -5.55
CA SER A 172 -33.68 -33.88 -5.49
C SER A 172 -34.35 -33.60 -4.15
N GLY A 173 -34.38 -32.34 -3.77
CA GLY A 173 -35.03 -31.85 -2.56
C GLY A 173 -35.50 -30.42 -2.78
N ASP A 174 -36.65 -30.07 -2.23
CA ASP A 174 -37.22 -28.74 -2.38
C ASP A 174 -37.43 -28.09 -1.01
N HIS A 175 -37.06 -26.80 -0.89
CA HIS A 175 -37.17 -26.00 0.33
C HIS A 175 -36.56 -26.68 1.58
N ILE A 176 -35.40 -27.32 1.44
CA ILE A 176 -34.70 -28.00 2.54
C ILE A 176 -34.08 -26.97 3.47
N VAL A 177 -34.46 -26.99 4.74
CA VAL A 177 -33.93 -26.09 5.78
C VAL A 177 -32.47 -26.45 6.09
N LEU A 178 -31.55 -25.55 5.77
CA LEU A 178 -30.11 -25.86 5.77
C LEU A 178 -29.57 -26.16 7.17
N GLN A 179 -30.06 -25.47 8.21
CA GLN A 179 -29.64 -25.67 9.60
C GLN A 179 -29.84 -27.12 10.03
N LYS A 180 -31.01 -27.69 9.67
CA LYS A 180 -31.33 -29.09 9.91
C LYS A 180 -30.49 -30.01 9.02
N ALA A 181 -30.36 -29.69 7.73
CA ALA A 181 -29.59 -30.49 6.78
C ALA A 181 -28.09 -30.63 7.16
N LEU A 182 -27.49 -29.61 7.78
CA LEU A 182 -26.09 -29.64 8.24
C LEU A 182 -25.84 -30.70 9.31
N GLU A 183 -26.85 -31.12 10.07
CA GLU A 183 -26.74 -32.19 11.07
C GLU A 183 -26.50 -33.57 10.44
N PHE A 184 -26.74 -33.70 9.13
CA PHE A 184 -26.53 -34.93 8.37
C PHE A 184 -25.18 -34.94 7.64
N PHE A 185 -24.47 -33.81 7.62
CA PHE A 185 -23.18 -33.70 6.93
C PHE A 185 -22.07 -34.37 7.75
N PRO A 186 -21.02 -34.92 7.09
CA PRO A 186 -19.85 -35.45 7.78
C PRO A 186 -19.21 -34.41 8.71
N VAL A 187 -18.72 -34.85 9.88
CA VAL A 187 -18.20 -33.99 10.96
C VAL A 187 -17.21 -32.93 10.44
N ARG A 188 -16.23 -33.33 9.61
CA ARG A 188 -15.24 -32.40 9.04
C ARG A 188 -15.84 -31.27 8.21
N LEU A 189 -16.91 -31.55 7.47
CA LEU A 189 -17.59 -30.55 6.66
C LEU A 189 -18.50 -29.67 7.52
N ARG A 190 -19.18 -30.29 8.49
CA ARG A 190 -19.99 -29.59 9.49
C ARG A 190 -19.18 -28.57 10.27
N GLU A 191 -17.99 -28.94 10.77
CA GLU A 191 -17.09 -28.00 11.48
C GLU A 191 -16.76 -26.78 10.64
N LYS A 192 -16.38 -26.98 9.37
CA LYS A 192 -16.05 -25.87 8.45
C LYS A 192 -17.25 -24.99 8.12
N LEU A 193 -18.43 -25.57 7.90
CA LEU A 193 -19.64 -24.84 7.54
C LEU A 193 -20.31 -24.17 8.75
N SER A 194 -20.16 -24.74 9.95
CA SER A 194 -20.71 -24.20 11.19
C SER A 194 -20.14 -22.82 11.54
N ALA A 195 -18.90 -22.54 11.11
CA ALA A 195 -18.28 -21.22 11.23
C ALA A 195 -19.05 -20.11 10.46
N PHE A 196 -19.92 -20.48 9.51
CA PHE A 196 -20.70 -19.52 8.72
C PHE A 196 -22.16 -19.38 9.20
N ARG A 197 -22.57 -20.22 10.17
CA ARG A 197 -23.94 -20.29 10.75
C ARG A 197 -25.05 -19.99 9.72
N PRO A 198 -25.08 -20.70 8.59
CA PRO A 198 -25.97 -20.33 7.51
C PRO A 198 -27.42 -20.59 7.92
N GLN A 199 -28.29 -19.59 7.73
CA GLN A 199 -29.71 -19.71 7.99
C GLN A 199 -30.50 -19.55 6.70
N GLY A 200 -31.34 -20.52 6.33
CA GLY A 200 -32.21 -20.44 5.17
C GLY A 200 -32.54 -21.79 4.55
N THR A 201 -32.84 -21.78 3.25
CA THR A 201 -33.33 -22.95 2.51
C THR A 201 -32.51 -23.22 1.25
N ILE A 202 -32.41 -24.50 0.89
CA ILE A 202 -31.84 -24.97 -0.36
C ILE A 202 -32.83 -25.85 -1.11
N SER A 203 -33.04 -25.57 -2.38
CA SER A 203 -33.68 -26.49 -3.32
C SER A 203 -32.60 -27.02 -4.26
N PHE A 204 -32.52 -28.33 -4.47
CA PHE A 204 -31.49 -28.93 -5.28
C PHE A 204 -32.02 -30.08 -6.13
N ASN A 205 -31.36 -30.31 -7.26
CA ASN A 205 -31.57 -31.44 -8.15
C ASN A 205 -30.22 -31.81 -8.77
N GLY A 206 -29.86 -33.08 -8.72
CA GLY A 206 -28.59 -33.53 -9.27
C GLY A 206 -28.46 -35.03 -9.36
N GLN A 207 -27.28 -35.47 -9.75
CA GLN A 207 -26.93 -36.87 -9.95
C GLN A 207 -25.69 -37.22 -9.14
N ILE A 208 -25.69 -38.42 -8.57
CA ILE A 208 -24.56 -39.07 -7.93
C ILE A 208 -24.29 -40.35 -8.72
N TYR A 209 -23.10 -40.49 -9.27
CA TYR A 209 -22.79 -41.60 -10.16
C TYR A 209 -21.35 -42.10 -9.97
N GLY A 210 -21.13 -43.37 -10.31
CA GLY A 210 -19.82 -43.99 -10.19
C GLY A 210 -19.78 -45.38 -10.81
N ASP A 211 -18.57 -45.88 -11.04
CA ASP A 211 -18.30 -47.21 -11.58
C ASP A 211 -17.99 -48.24 -10.48
N ASP A 212 -17.95 -47.83 -9.20
CA ASP A 212 -17.81 -48.72 -8.05
C ASP A 212 -18.37 -48.02 -6.80
N VAL A 213 -19.27 -48.69 -6.07
CA VAL A 213 -19.87 -48.22 -4.81
C VAL A 213 -18.82 -48.04 -3.70
N LYS A 214 -17.65 -48.70 -3.81
CA LYS A 214 -16.54 -48.57 -2.85
C LYS A 214 -15.72 -47.31 -3.04
N SER A 215 -15.74 -46.74 -4.24
CA SER A 215 -15.02 -45.51 -4.56
C SER A 215 -15.84 -44.28 -4.19
N ALA A 216 -15.17 -43.14 -3.97
CA ALA A 216 -15.90 -41.88 -3.81
C ALA A 216 -16.79 -41.63 -5.05
N PRO A 217 -18.05 -41.17 -4.88
CA PRO A 217 -18.92 -40.88 -6.02
C PRO A 217 -18.46 -39.64 -6.78
N ALA A 218 -18.72 -39.62 -8.08
CA ALA A 218 -18.86 -38.36 -8.82
C ALA A 218 -20.24 -37.75 -8.55
N PHE A 219 -20.33 -36.44 -8.62
CA PHE A 219 -21.61 -35.73 -8.46
C PHE A 219 -21.72 -34.54 -9.38
N ASP A 220 -22.96 -34.19 -9.71
CA ASP A 220 -23.34 -32.99 -10.46
C ASP A 220 -24.69 -32.49 -9.93
N PHE A 221 -24.72 -31.28 -9.38
CA PHE A 221 -25.90 -30.68 -8.76
C PHE A 221 -26.18 -29.29 -9.31
N SER A 222 -27.47 -29.01 -9.53
CA SER A 222 -28.02 -27.66 -9.64
C SER A 222 -28.82 -27.35 -8.38
N SER A 223 -28.69 -26.14 -7.86
CA SER A 223 -29.39 -25.72 -6.64
C SER A 223 -29.78 -24.26 -6.68
N THR A 224 -30.91 -23.92 -6.07
CA THR A 224 -31.28 -22.55 -5.73
C THR A 224 -31.02 -22.36 -4.24
N LEU A 225 -30.14 -21.40 -3.93
CA LEU A 225 -29.73 -21.07 -2.57
C LEU A 225 -30.48 -19.83 -2.10
N TYR A 226 -31.07 -19.90 -0.91
CA TYR A 226 -31.62 -18.73 -0.22
C TYR A 226 -31.17 -18.76 1.25
N PHE A 227 -30.40 -17.76 1.68
CA PHE A 227 -29.97 -17.60 3.07
C PHE A 227 -30.47 -16.27 3.64
N ASP A 228 -31.30 -16.33 4.69
CA ASP A 228 -31.77 -15.18 5.46
C ASP A 228 -30.60 -14.42 6.09
N THR A 229 -29.64 -15.17 6.65
CA THR A 229 -28.44 -14.62 7.27
C THR A 229 -27.27 -15.59 7.11
N LEU A 230 -26.13 -15.06 6.68
CA LEU A 230 -24.83 -15.74 6.69
C LEU A 230 -23.87 -14.92 7.58
N CYS A 231 -23.34 -15.54 8.63
CA CYS A 231 -22.50 -14.87 9.62
C CYS A 231 -21.15 -15.58 9.74
N VAL A 232 -20.05 -14.87 9.48
CA VAL A 232 -18.70 -15.45 9.61
C VAL A 232 -18.22 -15.31 11.06
N ASP A 233 -18.05 -16.43 11.77
CA ASP A 233 -17.62 -16.43 13.17
C ASP A 233 -16.27 -15.70 13.33
N GLY A 234 -16.17 -14.86 14.37
CA GLY A 234 -15.02 -13.98 14.59
C GLY A 234 -14.93 -12.72 13.72
N LYS A 235 -15.90 -12.45 12.83
CA LYS A 235 -15.99 -11.19 12.06
C LYS A 235 -17.37 -10.54 12.24
N GLN A 236 -17.42 -9.20 12.26
CA GLN A 236 -18.67 -8.45 12.42
C GLN A 236 -19.55 -8.40 11.15
N MET A 237 -19.13 -9.03 10.06
CA MET A 237 -19.86 -9.00 8.78
C MET A 237 -21.01 -10.03 8.78
N ARG A 238 -22.21 -9.54 8.45
CA ARG A 238 -23.40 -10.38 8.22
C ARG A 238 -23.93 -10.09 6.83
N LEU A 239 -24.18 -11.15 6.08
CA LEU A 239 -24.87 -11.07 4.80
C LEU A 239 -26.34 -11.41 5.02
N HIS A 240 -27.23 -10.64 4.42
CA HIS A 240 -28.68 -10.78 4.50
C HIS A 240 -29.28 -11.01 3.11
N ASP A 241 -30.39 -11.74 3.04
CA ASP A 241 -31.11 -12.01 1.79
C ASP A 241 -30.20 -12.57 0.68
N PHE A 242 -29.27 -13.48 1.02
CA PHE A 242 -28.39 -14.08 0.03
C PHE A 242 -29.21 -15.00 -0.88
N SER A 243 -29.17 -14.76 -2.18
CA SER A 243 -29.76 -15.63 -3.18
C SER A 243 -28.78 -15.89 -4.32
N ALA A 244 -28.69 -17.14 -4.77
CA ALA A 244 -27.91 -17.50 -5.95
C ALA A 244 -28.42 -18.81 -6.56
N THR A 245 -28.27 -18.93 -7.88
CA THR A 245 -28.32 -20.23 -8.56
C THR A 245 -26.93 -20.85 -8.54
N CYS A 246 -26.81 -22.04 -7.97
CA CYS A 246 -25.57 -22.78 -7.81
C CYS A 246 -25.54 -24.00 -8.75
N MET A 247 -24.41 -24.23 -9.40
CA MET A 247 -24.09 -25.49 -10.06
C MET A 247 -22.76 -26.00 -9.51
N ALA A 248 -22.71 -27.24 -9.03
CA ALA A 248 -21.50 -27.81 -8.47
C ALA A 248 -21.33 -29.26 -8.92
N GLY A 249 -20.12 -29.62 -9.32
CA GLY A 249 -19.80 -30.98 -9.70
C GLY A 249 -18.36 -31.34 -9.41
N ALA A 250 -18.11 -32.63 -9.23
CA ALA A 250 -16.76 -33.17 -9.03
C ALA A 250 -16.69 -34.62 -9.51
N LYS A 251 -15.51 -35.02 -9.99
CA LYS A 251 -15.20 -36.42 -10.30
C LYS A 251 -13.95 -36.86 -9.51
N PRO A 252 -14.06 -37.86 -8.62
CA PRO A 252 -12.91 -38.37 -7.90
C PRO A 252 -11.80 -38.86 -8.84
N GLY A 253 -10.55 -38.67 -8.44
CA GLY A 253 -9.37 -38.96 -9.26
C GLY A 253 -9.08 -37.93 -10.36
N ASN A 254 -9.99 -36.98 -10.63
CA ASN A 254 -9.77 -35.87 -11.56
C ASN A 254 -10.00 -34.51 -10.84
N PRO A 255 -8.95 -33.91 -10.25
CA PRO A 255 -9.05 -32.60 -9.60
C PRO A 255 -9.56 -31.48 -10.52
N GLU A 256 -9.35 -31.59 -11.83
CA GLU A 256 -9.81 -30.60 -12.82
C GLU A 256 -11.31 -30.66 -13.07
N ALA A 257 -11.95 -31.79 -12.76
CA ALA A 257 -13.40 -31.96 -12.90
C ALA A 257 -14.20 -31.22 -11.82
N PHE A 258 -13.55 -30.69 -10.78
CA PHE A 258 -14.24 -29.87 -9.79
C PHE A 258 -14.63 -28.52 -10.38
N TYR A 259 -15.91 -28.18 -10.29
CA TYR A 259 -16.42 -26.86 -10.60
C TYR A 259 -17.50 -26.44 -9.59
N LEU A 260 -17.58 -25.14 -9.33
CA LEU A 260 -18.67 -24.50 -8.60
C LEU A 260 -18.99 -23.17 -9.29
N LYS A 261 -20.23 -22.99 -9.72
CA LYS A 261 -20.69 -21.77 -10.40
C LYS A 261 -21.87 -21.20 -9.64
N LEU A 262 -21.74 -19.96 -9.19
CA LEU A 262 -22.82 -19.14 -8.66
C LEU A 262 -23.21 -18.12 -9.73
N THR A 263 -24.45 -18.15 -10.17
CA THR A 263 -25.05 -17.15 -11.06
C THR A 263 -26.18 -16.42 -10.35
N GLU A 264 -26.45 -15.19 -10.77
CA GLU A 264 -27.52 -14.36 -10.17
C GLU A 264 -27.30 -14.16 -8.66
N LEU A 265 -26.03 -14.09 -8.24
CA LEU A 265 -25.69 -13.83 -6.84
C LEU A 265 -26.21 -12.44 -6.49
N LYS A 266 -26.98 -12.38 -5.41
CA LYS A 266 -27.45 -11.14 -4.78
C LYS A 266 -27.38 -11.32 -3.27
N THR A 267 -26.92 -10.31 -2.57
CA THR A 267 -26.95 -10.28 -1.11
C THR A 267 -26.88 -8.85 -0.63
N LYS A 268 -27.54 -8.58 0.49
CA LYS A 268 -27.35 -7.35 1.24
C LYS A 268 -26.25 -7.54 2.27
N ILE A 269 -25.52 -6.49 2.57
CA ILE A 269 -24.63 -6.38 3.73
C ILE A 269 -25.36 -5.53 4.78
N GLN A 270 -24.69 -5.02 5.82
CA GLN A 270 -25.38 -4.42 6.96
C GLN A 270 -26.11 -3.11 6.60
N HIS A 271 -25.56 -1.93 6.65
CA HIS A 271 -26.27 -0.66 6.48
C HIS A 271 -26.64 -0.33 5.01
N ASN A 272 -27.54 -1.12 4.40
CA ASN A 272 -28.06 -1.03 3.02
C ASN A 272 -27.04 -1.29 1.90
N GLY A 273 -25.88 -1.86 2.21
CA GLY A 273 -24.97 -2.32 1.17
C GLY A 273 -25.56 -3.48 0.36
N GLU A 274 -25.25 -3.55 -0.94
CA GLU A 274 -25.68 -4.65 -1.83
C GLU A 274 -24.48 -5.19 -2.60
N ILE A 275 -24.39 -6.51 -2.77
CA ILE A 275 -23.46 -7.18 -3.68
C ILE A 275 -24.27 -7.98 -4.69
N THR A 276 -23.97 -7.80 -5.98
CA THR A 276 -24.56 -8.57 -7.07
C THR A 276 -23.47 -9.13 -7.99
N GLY A 277 -23.74 -10.24 -8.68
CA GLY A 277 -22.83 -10.74 -9.71
C GLY A 277 -22.87 -12.24 -9.93
N TRP A 278 -21.72 -12.79 -10.29
CA TRP A 278 -21.53 -14.22 -10.51
C TRP A 278 -20.08 -14.62 -10.20
N MET A 279 -19.90 -15.89 -9.84
CA MET A 279 -18.61 -16.48 -9.51
C MET A 279 -18.52 -17.88 -10.10
N ALA A 280 -17.36 -18.24 -10.64
CA ALA A 280 -17.03 -19.58 -11.08
C ALA A 280 -15.68 -20.00 -10.48
N LEU A 281 -15.69 -21.11 -9.76
CA LEU A 281 -14.53 -21.76 -9.17
C LEU A 281 -14.26 -23.05 -9.93
N ARG A 282 -12.99 -23.33 -10.22
CA ARG A 282 -12.54 -24.58 -10.83
C ARG A 282 -11.30 -25.11 -10.13
N HIS A 283 -11.10 -26.42 -10.23
CA HIS A 283 -9.97 -27.17 -9.69
C HIS A 283 -9.91 -27.14 -8.15
N SER A 284 -9.90 -28.31 -7.53
CA SER A 284 -9.97 -28.42 -6.06
C SER A 284 -8.64 -28.15 -5.32
N GLN A 285 -7.49 -28.23 -6.01
CA GLN A 285 -6.16 -28.03 -5.44
C GLN A 285 -5.56 -26.66 -5.80
N ASN A 286 -5.66 -26.27 -7.08
CA ASN A 286 -5.19 -24.98 -7.60
C ASN A 286 -6.40 -24.13 -7.99
N LEU A 287 -7.05 -23.55 -6.98
CA LEU A 287 -8.33 -22.87 -7.17
C LEU A 287 -8.23 -21.77 -8.23
N PHE A 288 -8.87 -21.99 -9.37
CA PHE A 288 -9.03 -21.00 -10.41
C PHE A 288 -10.36 -20.29 -10.19
N VAL A 289 -10.32 -18.97 -10.10
CA VAL A 289 -11.49 -18.12 -9.84
C VAL A 289 -11.72 -17.22 -11.03
N ASN A 290 -12.95 -17.18 -11.50
CA ASN A 290 -13.44 -16.23 -12.50
C ASN A 290 -14.73 -15.61 -11.96
N THR A 291 -14.77 -14.30 -11.76
CA THR A 291 -15.87 -13.64 -11.06
C THR A 291 -16.06 -12.20 -11.56
N SER A 292 -17.31 -11.76 -11.54
CA SER A 292 -17.67 -10.34 -11.68
C SER A 292 -18.64 -10.00 -10.56
N LEU A 293 -18.26 -9.03 -9.73
CA LEU A 293 -19.02 -8.60 -8.56
C LEU A 293 -19.16 -7.09 -8.60
N LYS A 294 -20.39 -6.61 -8.46
CA LYS A 294 -20.71 -5.19 -8.29
C LYS A 294 -21.25 -4.98 -6.91
N SER A 295 -20.81 -3.91 -6.26
CA SER A 295 -21.27 -3.60 -4.91
C SER A 295 -21.43 -2.12 -4.66
N GLN A 296 -22.45 -1.78 -3.88
CA GLN A 296 -22.60 -0.50 -3.21
C GLN A 296 -22.29 -0.73 -1.73
N LEU A 297 -21.20 -0.17 -1.23
CA LEU A 297 -20.68 -0.41 0.12
C LEU A 297 -20.92 0.82 0.99
N ASN A 298 -21.40 0.59 2.21
CA ASN A 298 -21.25 1.53 3.31
C ASN A 298 -19.93 1.22 4.02
N LEU A 299 -19.00 2.16 4.02
CA LEU A 299 -17.63 1.94 4.52
C LEU A 299 -17.56 1.80 6.05
N GLU A 300 -18.59 2.22 6.79
CA GLU A 300 -18.68 2.01 8.25
C GLU A 300 -18.68 0.52 8.59
N GLU A 301 -19.23 -0.31 7.72
CA GLU A 301 -19.28 -1.78 7.88
C GLU A 301 -17.90 -2.43 7.79
N PHE A 302 -16.93 -1.74 7.21
CA PHE A 302 -15.56 -2.24 6.99
C PHE A 302 -14.57 -1.69 8.00
N ILE A 303 -15.03 -0.97 9.04
CA ILE A 303 -14.20 -0.45 10.12
C ILE A 303 -13.37 -1.56 10.82
N PHE A 304 -13.86 -2.80 10.82
CA PHE A 304 -13.15 -3.96 11.38
C PHE A 304 -11.85 -4.31 10.62
N LEU A 305 -11.67 -3.81 9.39
CA LEU A 305 -10.43 -3.95 8.63
C LEU A 305 -9.35 -2.96 9.07
N LEU A 306 -9.72 -1.93 9.83
CA LEU A 306 -8.81 -0.90 10.32
C LEU A 306 -8.33 -1.21 11.75
N PRO A 307 -7.15 -0.73 12.16
CA PRO A 307 -6.71 -0.78 13.56
C PRO A 307 -7.72 -0.07 14.49
N ALA A 308 -7.78 -0.52 15.75
CA ALA A 308 -8.69 0.04 16.74
C ALA A 308 -8.50 1.56 16.95
N GLY A 309 -9.62 2.27 17.17
CA GLY A 309 -9.64 3.73 17.38
C GLY A 309 -9.70 4.57 16.10
N ASN A 310 -9.77 3.93 14.93
CA ASN A 310 -10.00 4.61 13.66
C ASN A 310 -11.48 4.56 13.29
N HIS A 311 -11.97 5.60 12.63
CA HIS A 311 -13.32 5.67 12.08
C HIS A 311 -13.25 5.83 10.57
N LEU A 312 -14.20 5.19 9.88
CA LEU A 312 -14.37 5.26 8.45
C LEU A 312 -15.87 5.33 8.16
N ALA A 313 -16.30 6.30 7.39
CA ALA A 313 -17.69 6.47 6.98
C ALA A 313 -17.78 6.92 5.52
N GLY A 314 -18.97 6.82 4.93
CA GLY A 314 -19.25 7.18 3.54
C GLY A 314 -19.58 5.96 2.67
N THR A 315 -19.79 6.21 1.38
CA THR A 315 -20.25 5.18 0.43
C THR A 315 -19.27 4.98 -0.71
N ALA A 316 -19.12 3.73 -1.15
CA ALA A 316 -18.29 3.39 -2.30
C ALA A 316 -18.97 2.36 -3.21
N ALA A 317 -19.06 2.66 -4.49
CA ALA A 317 -19.39 1.71 -5.54
C ALA A 317 -18.11 1.00 -5.99
N VAL A 318 -18.15 -0.34 -6.04
CA VAL A 318 -17.03 -1.18 -6.47
C VAL A 318 -17.50 -2.14 -7.56
N ASP A 319 -16.84 -2.14 -8.72
CA ASP A 319 -17.01 -3.13 -9.78
C ASP A 319 -15.71 -3.92 -9.91
N LEU A 320 -15.75 -5.19 -9.51
CA LEU A 320 -14.63 -6.11 -9.48
C LEU A 320 -14.81 -7.16 -10.57
N GLN A 321 -13.84 -7.25 -11.47
CA GLN A 321 -13.65 -8.35 -12.41
C GLN A 321 -12.33 -9.04 -12.09
N TYR A 322 -12.36 -10.34 -11.90
CA TYR A 322 -11.16 -11.13 -11.60
C TYR A 322 -11.21 -12.49 -12.29
N LYS A 323 -10.12 -12.87 -12.92
CA LYS A 323 -9.90 -14.17 -13.54
C LYS A 323 -8.45 -14.60 -13.35
N GLY A 324 -8.22 -15.59 -12.49
CA GLY A 324 -6.88 -16.05 -12.15
C GLY A 324 -6.87 -17.16 -11.10
N THR A 325 -5.67 -17.64 -10.77
CA THR A 325 -5.45 -18.63 -9.71
C THR A 325 -5.27 -17.95 -8.35
N LEU A 326 -5.97 -18.48 -7.35
CA LEU A 326 -5.84 -18.10 -5.94
C LEU A 326 -5.26 -19.28 -5.15
N THR A 327 -4.04 -19.12 -4.67
CA THR A 327 -3.32 -20.12 -3.87
C THR A 327 -3.20 -19.71 -2.40
N GLY A 328 -3.32 -18.41 -2.08
CA GLY A 328 -3.30 -17.90 -0.71
C GLY A 328 -3.87 -16.49 -0.53
N LEU A 329 -5.11 -16.39 -0.04
CA LEU A 329 -5.89 -15.16 0.23
C LEU A 329 -5.31 -14.21 1.30
N LYS A 330 -4.14 -14.48 1.90
CA LYS A 330 -3.57 -13.59 2.94
C LYS A 330 -2.13 -13.18 2.67
N GLU A 331 -1.32 -14.05 2.09
CA GLU A 331 0.13 -13.81 1.97
C GLU A 331 0.56 -13.42 0.55
N ASN A 332 -0.22 -13.79 -0.48
CA ASN A 332 0.21 -13.67 -1.88
C ASN A 332 -0.71 -12.84 -2.78
N ILE A 333 -1.75 -12.18 -2.25
CA ILE A 333 -2.77 -11.48 -3.07
C ILE A 333 -2.15 -10.53 -4.10
N ALA A 334 -1.18 -9.69 -3.72
CA ALA A 334 -0.55 -8.75 -4.65
C ALA A 334 0.16 -9.47 -5.82
N ARG A 335 0.81 -10.60 -5.53
CA ARG A 335 1.48 -11.43 -6.56
C ARG A 335 0.46 -12.18 -7.42
N GLU A 336 -0.61 -12.67 -6.84
CA GLU A 336 -1.68 -13.35 -7.56
C GLU A 336 -2.43 -12.37 -8.46
N TRP A 337 -2.71 -11.16 -7.97
CA TRP A 337 -3.30 -10.07 -8.75
C TRP A 337 -2.43 -9.69 -9.94
N SER A 338 -1.11 -9.58 -9.78
CA SER A 338 -0.21 -9.22 -10.89
C SER A 338 -0.09 -10.29 -11.99
N GLN A 339 -0.55 -11.51 -11.72
CA GLN A 339 -0.60 -12.62 -12.67
C GLN A 339 -2.01 -12.89 -13.21
N ALA A 340 -3.03 -12.21 -12.69
CA ALA A 340 -4.41 -12.39 -13.09
C ALA A 340 -4.79 -11.53 -14.30
N GLU A 341 -5.95 -11.81 -14.88
CA GLU A 341 -6.73 -10.86 -15.66
C GLU A 341 -7.75 -10.23 -14.70
N GLY A 342 -7.79 -8.91 -14.60
CA GLY A 342 -8.72 -8.26 -13.68
C GLY A 342 -8.78 -6.75 -13.83
N GLU A 343 -9.86 -6.20 -13.32
CA GLU A 343 -10.16 -4.77 -13.29
C GLU A 343 -10.98 -4.48 -12.03
N ILE A 344 -10.58 -3.46 -11.27
CA ILE A 344 -11.33 -2.96 -10.12
C ILE A 344 -11.62 -1.49 -10.36
N ASN A 345 -12.89 -1.16 -10.53
CA ASN A 345 -13.34 0.23 -10.57
C ASN A 345 -13.91 0.59 -9.20
N ILE A 346 -13.41 1.68 -8.63
CA ILE A 346 -13.90 2.21 -7.35
C ILE A 346 -14.36 3.64 -7.59
N GLN A 347 -15.58 3.94 -7.17
CA GLN A 347 -16.13 5.29 -7.09
C GLN A 347 -16.61 5.52 -5.66
N ALA A 348 -16.03 6.49 -4.97
CA ALA A 348 -16.40 6.81 -3.60
C ALA A 348 -16.67 8.30 -3.45
N GLU A 349 -17.67 8.62 -2.64
CA GLU A 349 -18.12 9.99 -2.42
C GLU A 349 -18.34 10.22 -0.92
N ASN A 350 -18.01 11.42 -0.45
CA ASN A 350 -18.20 11.86 0.93
C ASN A 350 -17.62 10.87 1.97
N VAL A 351 -16.45 10.31 1.68
CA VAL A 351 -15.77 9.38 2.59
C VAL A 351 -15.06 10.17 3.68
N VAL A 352 -15.32 9.82 4.94
CA VAL A 352 -14.67 10.44 6.10
C VAL A 352 -13.80 9.40 6.78
N PHE A 353 -12.50 9.68 6.84
CA PHE A 353 -11.53 8.86 7.54
C PHE A 353 -10.92 9.64 8.71
N GLN A 354 -11.14 9.14 9.93
CA GLN A 354 -10.55 9.68 11.14
C GLN A 354 -9.61 8.64 11.73
N HIS A 355 -8.30 8.86 11.59
CA HIS A 355 -7.32 8.05 12.27
C HIS A 355 -7.06 8.58 13.68
N SER A 356 -6.83 7.68 14.64
CA SER A 356 -6.66 7.98 16.07
C SER A 356 -5.55 9.00 16.40
N THR A 357 -4.57 9.16 15.50
CA THR A 357 -3.44 10.09 15.69
C THR A 357 -3.63 11.46 15.05
N LEU A 358 -4.57 11.61 14.11
CA LEU A 358 -4.79 12.85 13.36
C LEU A 358 -5.68 13.79 14.17
N GLN A 359 -5.33 15.08 14.18
CA GLN A 359 -6.14 16.10 14.85
C GLN A 359 -7.40 16.44 14.05
N GLN A 360 -7.32 16.37 12.73
CA GLN A 360 -8.41 16.63 11.81
C GLN A 360 -8.70 15.35 11.01
N PRO A 361 -9.98 15.07 10.70
CA PRO A 361 -10.34 14.02 9.77
C PRO A 361 -9.83 14.32 8.36
N ILE A 362 -9.76 13.27 7.55
CA ILE A 362 -9.56 13.34 6.11
C ILE A 362 -10.92 13.14 5.46
N HIS A 363 -11.39 14.16 4.75
CA HIS A 363 -12.60 14.11 3.95
C HIS A 363 -12.23 13.88 2.50
N LEU A 364 -12.61 12.73 1.95
CA LEU A 364 -12.46 12.41 0.54
C LEU A 364 -13.80 12.71 -0.13
N VAL A 365 -13.88 13.87 -0.77
CA VAL A 365 -15.11 14.40 -1.40
C VAL A 365 -15.51 13.53 -2.59
N ASN A 366 -14.53 13.22 -3.45
CA ASN A 366 -14.70 12.35 -4.61
C ASN A 366 -13.44 11.52 -4.83
N PHE A 367 -13.61 10.27 -5.22
CA PHE A 367 -12.54 9.38 -5.60
C PHE A 367 -12.98 8.41 -6.67
N SER A 368 -12.30 8.44 -7.81
CA SER A 368 -12.49 7.49 -8.89
C SER A 368 -11.15 6.91 -9.32
N THR A 369 -11.04 5.59 -9.22
CA THR A 369 -9.85 4.85 -9.66
C THR A 369 -10.24 3.60 -10.44
N GLU A 370 -9.38 3.25 -11.38
CA GLU A 370 -9.37 1.98 -12.09
C GLU A 370 -8.05 1.27 -11.76
N ILE A 371 -8.13 0.03 -11.27
CA ILE A 371 -6.98 -0.77 -10.86
C ILE A 371 -6.97 -2.02 -11.73
N THR A 372 -5.86 -2.23 -12.42
CA THR A 372 -5.58 -3.45 -13.19
C THR A 372 -4.32 -4.14 -12.62
N PRO A 373 -4.02 -5.38 -13.03
CA PRO A 373 -2.76 -6.05 -12.69
C PRO A 373 -1.50 -5.26 -13.05
N LYS A 374 -1.58 -4.35 -14.01
CA LYS A 374 -0.45 -3.58 -14.53
C LYS A 374 -0.45 -2.14 -14.02
N ASP A 375 -1.61 -1.50 -14.03
CA ASP A 375 -1.75 -0.06 -13.92
C ASP A 375 -2.83 0.32 -12.90
N ILE A 376 -2.60 1.43 -12.21
CA ILE A 376 -3.58 2.15 -11.40
C ILE A 376 -3.79 3.50 -12.06
N LEU A 377 -5.00 3.77 -12.53
CA LEU A 377 -5.42 5.06 -13.06
C LEU A 377 -6.29 5.75 -12.01
N ILE A 378 -5.77 6.82 -11.43
CA ILE A 378 -6.52 7.72 -10.54
C ILE A 378 -7.13 8.81 -11.43
N ARG A 379 -8.42 8.68 -11.72
CA ARG A 379 -9.16 9.63 -12.58
C ARG A 379 -9.35 10.95 -11.83
N ASN A 380 -9.77 10.86 -10.58
CA ASN A 380 -9.83 11.98 -9.66
C ASN A 380 -9.73 11.50 -8.21
N MET A 381 -9.18 12.37 -7.37
CA MET A 381 -9.15 12.23 -5.93
C MET A 381 -9.21 13.64 -5.37
N GLU A 382 -10.32 14.01 -4.74
CA GLU A 382 -10.51 15.31 -4.11
C GLU A 382 -10.59 15.11 -2.60
N MET A 383 -9.67 15.74 -1.89
CA MET A 383 -9.46 15.55 -0.47
C MET A 383 -9.40 16.88 0.26
N GLU A 384 -10.05 16.96 1.41
CA GLU A 384 -10.00 18.07 2.34
C GLU A 384 -9.54 17.59 3.72
N THR A 385 -8.61 18.32 4.33
CA THR A 385 -8.21 18.07 5.72
C THR A 385 -7.76 19.37 6.37
N GLY A 386 -8.37 19.71 7.51
CA GLY A 386 -8.20 21.03 8.13
C GLY A 386 -8.58 22.15 7.16
N SER A 387 -7.65 23.06 6.89
CA SER A 387 -7.81 24.15 5.92
C SER A 387 -7.20 23.85 4.54
N SER A 388 -6.80 22.60 4.27
CA SER A 388 -6.17 22.19 3.01
C SER A 388 -7.17 21.51 2.07
N GLN A 389 -7.12 21.86 0.78
CA GLN A 389 -7.92 21.27 -0.30
C GLN A 389 -7.00 20.79 -1.41
N ILE A 390 -7.04 19.49 -1.71
CA ILE A 390 -6.08 18.81 -2.58
C ILE A 390 -6.85 17.97 -3.60
N ALA A 391 -6.57 18.21 -4.88
CA ALA A 391 -7.02 17.40 -6.00
C ALA A 391 -5.82 16.64 -6.60
N LEU A 392 -5.98 15.34 -6.84
CA LEU A 392 -4.95 14.47 -7.39
C LEU A 392 -5.51 13.65 -8.56
N SER A 393 -4.71 13.52 -9.61
CA SER A 393 -4.96 12.61 -10.72
C SER A 393 -3.65 12.02 -11.21
N GLY A 394 -3.68 10.88 -11.89
CA GLY A 394 -2.46 10.30 -12.43
C GLY A 394 -2.53 8.81 -12.72
N THR A 395 -1.39 8.27 -13.14
CA THR A 395 -1.22 6.84 -13.42
C THR A 395 -0.02 6.29 -12.67
N ILE A 396 -0.14 5.07 -12.16
CA ILE A 396 0.94 4.31 -11.55
C ILE A 396 0.98 2.95 -12.22
N THR A 397 2.09 2.64 -12.90
CA THR A 397 2.34 1.37 -13.57
C THR A 397 3.31 0.52 -12.76
N GLY A 398 3.06 -0.77 -12.71
CA GLY A 398 3.97 -1.77 -12.15
C GLY A 398 3.87 -2.00 -10.64
N LEU A 399 2.86 -1.44 -9.93
CA LEU A 399 2.71 -1.52 -8.45
C LEU A 399 2.82 -2.93 -7.89
N PHE A 400 2.26 -3.89 -8.61
CA PHE A 400 2.14 -5.27 -8.15
C PHE A 400 3.29 -6.17 -8.61
N ALA A 401 4.40 -5.60 -9.10
CA ALA A 401 5.61 -6.34 -9.43
C ALA A 401 6.20 -6.99 -8.16
N GLY A 402 6.35 -8.32 -8.17
CA GLY A 402 6.86 -9.05 -7.01
C GLY A 402 8.33 -8.73 -6.71
N PRO A 403 8.81 -8.94 -5.47
CA PRO A 403 10.18 -8.61 -5.05
C PRO A 403 11.30 -9.33 -5.82
N ASN A 404 10.99 -10.37 -6.59
CA ASN A 404 11.94 -11.09 -7.46
C ASN A 404 11.92 -10.63 -8.92
N ASP A 405 11.01 -9.73 -9.31
CA ASP A 405 10.87 -9.25 -10.68
C ASP A 405 11.83 -8.08 -10.93
N LYS A 406 13.13 -8.39 -11.02
CA LYS A 406 14.21 -7.41 -11.25
C LYS A 406 14.06 -6.58 -12.53
N LYS A 407 13.09 -6.91 -13.41
CA LYS A 407 12.84 -6.24 -14.69
C LYS A 407 11.69 -5.23 -14.64
N ARG A 408 10.83 -5.26 -13.61
CA ARG A 408 9.69 -4.35 -13.50
C ARG A 408 9.93 -3.32 -12.39
N THR A 409 10.50 -2.19 -12.77
CA THR A 409 10.50 -0.98 -11.92
C THR A 409 9.17 -0.28 -12.09
N GLY A 410 8.50 0.08 -10.98
CA GLY A 410 7.29 0.88 -11.04
C GLY A 410 7.55 2.23 -11.70
N SER A 411 6.60 2.74 -12.46
CA SER A 411 6.62 4.11 -12.97
C SER A 411 5.30 4.79 -12.68
N GLY A 412 5.27 6.12 -12.72
CA GLY A 412 4.02 6.83 -12.53
C GLY A 412 4.12 8.31 -12.84
N THR A 413 3.00 8.88 -13.21
CA THR A 413 2.83 10.32 -13.41
C THR A 413 1.70 10.79 -12.50
N LEU A 414 1.97 11.76 -11.64
CA LEU A 414 1.00 12.33 -10.70
C LEU A 414 0.87 13.83 -10.95
N LYS A 415 -0.36 14.31 -11.01
CA LYS A 415 -0.69 15.73 -11.04
C LYS A 415 -1.48 16.07 -9.79
N ILE A 416 -0.98 17.02 -9.02
CA ILE A 416 -1.55 17.44 -7.75
C ILE A 416 -1.83 18.93 -7.88
N HIS A 417 -3.08 19.32 -7.71
CA HIS A 417 -3.51 20.71 -7.67
C HIS A 417 -4.11 21.00 -6.30
N ALA A 418 -3.77 22.11 -5.68
CA ALA A 418 -4.35 22.50 -4.41
C ALA A 418 -4.66 24.00 -4.37
N ASN A 419 -5.92 24.33 -4.10
CA ASN A 419 -6.34 25.73 -3.95
C ASN A 419 -5.67 26.36 -2.70
N ARG A 420 -5.56 25.58 -1.63
CA ARG A 420 -4.93 26.00 -0.38
C ARG A 420 -4.29 24.81 0.31
N ILE A 421 -3.05 24.97 0.78
CA ILE A 421 -2.37 24.02 1.66
C ILE A 421 -1.93 24.75 2.92
N ASN A 422 -2.29 24.21 4.08
CA ASN A 422 -1.70 24.62 5.35
C ASN A 422 -0.62 23.60 5.77
N ALA A 423 0.64 23.91 5.46
CA ALA A 423 1.75 23.03 5.78
C ALA A 423 1.96 22.88 7.29
N ASP A 424 1.59 23.89 8.08
CA ASP A 424 1.72 23.85 9.55
C ASP A 424 0.77 22.83 10.18
N GLU A 425 -0.46 22.73 9.66
CA GLU A 425 -1.44 21.70 10.03
C GLU A 425 -0.98 20.31 9.58
N LEU A 426 -0.56 20.17 8.32
CA LEU A 426 -0.13 18.88 7.75
C LEU A 426 1.14 18.33 8.41
N ARG A 427 2.06 19.21 8.87
CA ARG A 427 3.29 18.81 9.57
C ARG A 427 3.01 17.95 10.80
N VAL A 428 1.89 18.17 11.49
CA VAL A 428 1.49 17.36 12.66
C VAL A 428 1.21 15.90 12.27
N LEU A 429 0.71 15.65 11.05
CA LEU A 429 0.45 14.30 10.54
C LEU A 429 1.75 13.50 10.42
N PHE A 430 2.83 14.16 9.96
CA PHE A 430 4.13 13.52 9.74
C PHE A 430 5.01 13.44 11.00
N GLN A 431 4.79 14.27 12.02
CA GLN A 431 5.58 14.22 13.26
C GLN A 431 5.35 12.97 14.10
N LYS A 432 4.12 12.48 14.19
CA LYS A 432 3.81 11.25 14.95
C LYS A 432 4.22 9.97 14.23
N LEU A 433 4.39 10.04 12.91
CA LEU A 433 4.94 8.96 12.08
C LEU A 433 6.45 8.82 12.21
N ASN A 434 7.17 9.70 12.93
CA ASN A 434 8.62 9.62 13.14
C ASN A 434 9.00 9.15 14.56
N ARG A 435 8.40 8.04 15.05
CA ARG A 435 8.87 7.40 16.28
C ARG A 435 10.20 6.69 16.04
N THR A 436 11.10 6.81 17.01
CA THR A 436 12.42 6.16 17.08
C THR A 436 12.30 4.68 16.71
N PRO A 437 13.12 4.16 15.77
CA PRO A 437 13.13 2.73 15.50
C PRO A 437 13.51 1.98 16.78
N SER A 438 12.64 1.08 17.22
CA SER A 438 12.99 0.10 18.24
C SER A 438 14.15 -0.75 17.70
N PRO A 439 15.17 -1.10 18.51
CA PRO A 439 16.25 -1.98 18.08
C PRO A 439 15.77 -3.35 17.56
N GLU A 440 14.52 -3.74 17.87
CA GLU A 440 13.92 -5.02 17.48
C GLU A 440 12.81 -4.90 16.43
N SER A 441 12.41 -3.69 16.01
CA SER A 441 11.54 -3.56 14.85
C SER A 441 12.38 -3.78 13.60
N LYS A 442 12.21 -4.95 12.96
CA LYS A 442 12.62 -5.22 11.58
C LYS A 442 12.52 -3.93 10.78
N LYS A 443 13.67 -3.50 10.23
CA LYS A 443 13.85 -2.35 9.33
C LYS A 443 12.50 -1.81 8.85
N TRP A 444 12.17 -0.57 9.21
CA TRP A 444 11.21 0.17 8.43
C TRP A 444 11.73 0.18 6.99
N GLN A 445 11.26 -0.78 6.21
CA GLN A 445 11.22 -0.66 4.78
C GLN A 445 10.12 0.36 4.57
N SER A 446 10.50 1.65 4.66
CA SER A 446 9.82 2.68 3.89
C SER A 446 9.47 2.03 2.55
N GLY A 447 8.21 2.16 2.13
CA GLY A 447 7.75 1.79 0.79
C GLY A 447 8.48 2.55 -0.33
N SER A 448 9.74 2.92 -0.12
CA SER A 448 10.74 3.13 -1.14
C SER A 448 10.64 1.97 -2.12
N TRP A 449 10.49 2.36 -3.36
CA TRP A 449 10.36 1.45 -4.47
C TRP A 449 11.67 1.61 -5.24
N PRO A 450 12.74 0.91 -4.82
CA PRO A 450 14.08 1.26 -5.25
C PRO A 450 14.18 1.01 -6.75
N GLY A 451 14.46 2.06 -7.53
CA GLY A 451 14.46 1.98 -8.99
C GLY A 451 13.20 2.50 -9.69
N SER A 452 12.15 2.91 -8.96
CA SER A 452 10.93 3.45 -9.57
C SER A 452 11.14 4.82 -10.24
N GLN A 453 10.46 5.03 -11.35
CA GLN A 453 10.43 6.30 -12.09
C GLN A 453 9.10 7.01 -11.87
N LEU A 454 9.01 7.82 -10.81
CA LEU A 454 7.84 8.64 -10.54
C LEU A 454 8.11 10.05 -11.07
N GLN A 455 7.11 10.64 -11.72
CA GLN A 455 7.08 12.05 -12.09
C GLN A 455 5.88 12.67 -11.39
N ALA A 456 6.10 13.79 -10.71
CA ALA A 456 5.06 14.52 -10.01
C ALA A 456 5.10 15.98 -10.43
N GLU A 457 3.92 16.51 -10.73
CA GLU A 457 3.66 17.93 -10.92
C GLU A 457 2.72 18.39 -9.81
N LEU A 458 3.13 19.40 -9.07
CA LEU A 458 2.40 19.96 -7.95
C LEU A 458 2.20 21.46 -8.20
N GLU A 459 0.95 21.89 -8.20
CA GLU A 459 0.54 23.28 -8.30
C GLU A 459 -0.30 23.63 -7.06
N ILE A 460 0.12 24.66 -6.32
CA ILE A 460 -0.57 25.13 -5.13
C ILE A 460 -0.80 26.63 -5.29
N ASP A 461 -2.05 27.09 -5.25
CA ASP A 461 -2.38 28.51 -5.40
C ASP A 461 -1.96 29.33 -4.17
N HIS A 462 -2.23 28.77 -2.98
CA HIS A 462 -1.95 29.40 -1.70
C HIS A 462 -1.36 28.39 -0.71
N ILE A 463 -0.18 28.68 -0.16
CA ILE A 463 0.46 27.84 0.86
C ILE A 463 0.70 28.65 2.13
N ILE A 464 0.34 28.08 3.28
CA ILE A 464 0.66 28.61 4.61
C ILE A 464 1.83 27.80 5.18
N TYR A 465 2.88 28.49 5.58
CA TYR A 465 4.03 27.88 6.24
C TYR A 465 4.62 28.83 7.28
N ASN A 466 4.88 28.33 8.50
CA ASN A 466 5.29 29.15 9.64
C ASN A 466 4.36 30.35 9.89
N ASN A 467 3.04 30.17 9.74
CA ASN A 467 2.00 31.20 9.83
C ASN A 467 2.13 32.36 8.83
N GLU A 468 2.96 32.22 7.79
CA GLU A 468 3.06 33.18 6.69
C GLU A 468 2.37 32.60 5.45
N GLU A 469 1.72 33.46 4.67
CA GLU A 469 1.06 33.07 3.42
C GLU A 469 1.98 33.34 2.23
N TYR A 470 2.09 32.35 1.36
CA TYR A 470 2.78 32.44 0.08
C TYR A 470 1.80 32.08 -1.03
N ASN A 471 2.04 32.66 -2.19
CA ASN A 471 1.22 32.43 -3.36
C ASN A 471 1.81 31.29 -4.18
N THR A 472 1.25 31.10 -5.38
CA THR A 472 1.57 30.11 -6.40
C THR A 472 2.92 29.41 -6.20
N LEU A 473 2.85 28.16 -5.76
CA LEU A 473 3.96 27.21 -5.74
C LEU A 473 3.75 26.22 -6.87
N PHE A 474 4.74 26.11 -7.74
CA PHE A 474 4.80 25.10 -8.78
C PHE A 474 6.04 24.23 -8.58
N LEU A 475 5.88 22.92 -8.60
CA LEU A 475 6.96 21.96 -8.46
C LEU A 475 6.79 20.84 -9.50
N GLN A 476 7.82 20.64 -10.31
CA GLN A 476 7.98 19.47 -11.16
C GLN A 476 9.19 18.68 -10.67
N ALA A 477 8.96 17.44 -10.26
CA ALA A 477 9.99 16.57 -9.74
C ALA A 477 9.87 15.15 -10.31
N LYS A 478 11.00 14.46 -10.40
CA LYS A 478 11.06 13.07 -10.83
C LYS A 478 12.05 12.24 -10.00
N THR A 479 11.79 10.95 -9.88
CA THR A 479 12.74 10.01 -9.28
C THR A 479 13.45 9.22 -10.37
N THR A 480 14.77 9.08 -10.24
CA THR A 480 15.59 8.20 -11.10
C THR A 480 16.48 7.36 -10.21
N GLY A 481 16.13 6.07 -10.02
CA GLY A 481 16.91 5.20 -9.14
C GLY A 481 16.77 5.59 -7.68
N ARG A 482 17.82 6.20 -7.12
CA ARG A 482 17.87 6.72 -5.74
C ARG A 482 17.99 8.24 -5.68
N ASP A 483 17.80 8.90 -6.81
CA ASP A 483 17.89 10.36 -6.89
C ASP A 483 16.50 10.95 -7.04
N LEU A 484 16.23 12.03 -6.31
CA LEU A 484 15.09 12.91 -6.54
C LEU A 484 15.61 14.13 -7.29
N ILE A 485 15.08 14.37 -8.48
CA ILE A 485 15.44 15.49 -9.33
C ILE A 485 14.27 16.47 -9.32
N ILE A 486 14.52 17.70 -8.90
CA ILE A 486 13.61 18.83 -8.99
C ILE A 486 13.96 19.55 -10.30
N GLU A 487 13.13 19.39 -11.32
CA GLU A 487 13.36 19.97 -12.65
C GLU A 487 12.98 21.45 -12.67
N ASN A 488 11.88 21.79 -11.99
CA ASN A 488 11.37 23.14 -11.96
C ASN A 488 10.62 23.38 -10.64
N PHE A 489 11.13 24.28 -9.82
CA PHE A 489 10.45 24.81 -8.64
C PHE A 489 10.25 26.30 -8.86
N ARG A 490 9.03 26.81 -8.64
CA ARG A 490 8.71 28.24 -8.65
C ARG A 490 7.85 28.57 -7.46
N LEU A 491 8.13 29.69 -6.82
CA LEU A 491 7.38 30.22 -5.68
C LEU A 491 7.25 31.74 -5.83
N ARG A 492 6.05 32.27 -5.56
CA ARG A 492 5.85 33.71 -5.34
C ARG A 492 5.65 33.97 -3.85
N GLY A 493 6.57 34.71 -3.26
CA GLY A 493 6.62 34.90 -1.82
C GLY A 493 7.59 36.00 -1.45
N CYS A 494 7.42 36.58 -0.26
CA CYS A 494 8.25 37.69 0.22
C CYS A 494 8.34 38.84 -0.81
N GLU A 495 7.21 39.22 -1.42
CA GLU A 495 7.08 40.28 -2.44
C GLU A 495 7.81 40.01 -3.78
N GLY A 496 8.51 38.89 -3.92
CA GLY A 496 9.30 38.55 -5.10
C GLY A 496 8.95 37.19 -5.70
N SER A 497 9.84 36.71 -6.57
CA SER A 497 9.77 35.38 -7.16
C SER A 497 11.05 34.59 -6.89
N LEU A 498 10.89 33.28 -6.72
CA LEU A 498 11.95 32.32 -6.52
C LEU A 498 11.78 31.21 -7.55
N SER A 499 12.83 30.86 -8.26
CA SER A 499 12.89 29.67 -9.11
C SER A 499 14.09 28.81 -8.73
N ALA A 500 13.92 27.50 -8.71
CA ALA A 500 15.00 26.59 -8.39
C ALA A 500 14.93 25.30 -9.22
N SER A 501 16.09 24.69 -9.41
CA SER A 501 16.23 23.30 -9.85
C SER A 501 17.26 22.62 -8.96
N GLY A 502 17.17 21.31 -8.80
CA GLY A 502 18.06 20.63 -7.90
C GLY A 502 17.94 19.12 -7.89
N ARG A 503 18.76 18.51 -7.05
CA ARG A 503 18.88 17.07 -6.94
C ARG A 503 19.20 16.69 -5.50
N LEU A 504 18.47 15.71 -4.99
CA LEU A 504 18.82 14.97 -3.79
C LEU A 504 19.39 13.61 -4.21
N ASN A 505 20.67 13.43 -4.02
CA ASN A 505 21.38 12.17 -4.24
C ASN A 505 21.10 11.22 -3.08
N ASP A 506 20.81 9.96 -3.40
CA ASP A 506 20.53 8.93 -2.41
C ASP A 506 19.46 9.37 -1.38
N TYR A 507 18.32 9.92 -1.86
CA TYR A 507 17.24 10.50 -1.04
C TYR A 507 16.60 9.52 -0.03
N LEU A 508 16.92 8.24 -0.13
CA LEU A 508 16.48 7.16 0.77
C LEU A 508 17.42 6.95 1.96
N THR A 509 18.58 7.60 1.99
CA THR A 509 19.51 7.57 3.13
C THR A 509 19.12 8.58 4.20
N GLU A 510 19.65 8.43 5.41
CA GLU A 510 19.41 9.41 6.49
C GLU A 510 20.04 10.78 6.18
N CYS A 511 21.10 10.80 5.36
CA CYS A 511 21.84 12.01 5.04
C CYS A 511 22.04 12.16 3.52
N PRO A 512 20.99 12.51 2.75
CA PRO A 512 21.10 12.65 1.30
C PRO A 512 21.89 13.90 0.91
N GLY A 513 22.63 13.81 -0.19
CA GLY A 513 23.39 14.94 -0.73
C GLY A 513 22.50 15.86 -1.57
N LEU A 514 22.46 17.15 -1.24
CA LEU A 514 21.73 18.20 -1.96
C LEU A 514 22.65 18.95 -2.93
N THR A 515 22.15 19.19 -4.14
CA THR A 515 22.68 20.14 -5.09
C THR A 515 21.53 20.97 -5.66
N ALA A 516 21.63 22.29 -5.66
CA ALA A 516 20.55 23.14 -6.17
C ALA A 516 21.09 24.41 -6.86
N SER A 517 20.42 24.82 -7.92
CA SER A 517 20.53 26.16 -8.52
C SER A 517 19.28 26.94 -8.15
N VAL A 518 19.45 28.14 -7.60
CA VAL A 518 18.36 28.97 -7.07
C VAL A 518 18.54 30.38 -7.58
N ASP A 519 17.52 30.86 -8.29
CA ASP A 519 17.38 32.24 -8.75
C ASP A 519 16.24 32.91 -8.00
N ALA A 520 16.50 34.08 -7.44
CA ALA A 520 15.50 34.92 -6.78
C ALA A 520 15.47 36.29 -7.43
N GLN A 521 14.29 36.86 -7.62
CA GLN A 521 14.10 38.19 -8.20
C GLN A 521 13.29 39.07 -7.26
N SER A 522 13.86 40.21 -6.89
CA SER A 522 13.22 41.25 -6.08
C SER A 522 12.55 40.71 -4.79
N VAL A 523 13.22 39.79 -4.10
CA VAL A 523 12.71 39.22 -2.84
C VAL A 523 12.97 40.19 -1.70
N ASN A 524 11.96 40.48 -0.88
CA ASN A 524 12.11 41.32 0.30
C ASN A 524 13.02 40.65 1.34
N ILE A 525 14.15 41.29 1.68
CA ILE A 525 15.19 40.73 2.55
C ILE A 525 14.69 40.53 3.97
N SER A 526 13.95 41.49 4.52
CA SER A 526 13.42 41.40 5.89
C SER A 526 12.47 40.20 6.01
N SER A 527 11.56 40.06 5.04
CA SER A 527 10.62 38.94 4.97
C SER A 527 11.36 37.60 4.83
N LEU A 528 12.36 37.52 3.95
CA LEU A 528 13.20 36.33 3.79
C LEU A 528 13.92 35.95 5.10
N PHE A 529 14.53 36.91 5.80
CA PHE A 529 15.17 36.67 7.09
C PHE A 529 14.17 36.14 8.12
N LYS A 530 12.97 36.73 8.21
CA LYS A 530 11.94 36.29 9.15
C LYS A 530 11.55 34.83 8.91
N VAL A 531 11.25 34.47 7.66
CA VAL A 531 10.81 33.12 7.25
C VAL A 531 11.89 32.07 7.48
N CYS A 532 13.15 32.42 7.23
CA CYS A 532 14.30 31.54 7.44
C CYS A 532 14.85 31.59 8.88
N ASN A 533 14.10 32.12 9.85
CA ASN A 533 14.52 32.25 11.25
C ASN A 533 15.90 32.92 11.40
N ASN A 534 16.08 34.05 10.72
CA ASN A 534 17.31 34.83 10.58
C ASN A 534 18.53 34.00 10.14
N PHE A 535 18.33 32.87 9.45
CA PHE A 535 19.37 31.91 9.08
C PHE A 535 20.19 31.38 10.28
N GLY A 536 19.65 31.48 11.50
CA GLY A 536 20.35 31.14 12.74
C GLY A 536 21.39 32.18 13.20
N LEU A 537 21.37 33.39 12.63
CA LEU A 537 22.27 34.49 13.02
C LEU A 537 21.74 35.19 14.28
N ASN A 538 22.60 35.33 15.31
CA ASN A 538 22.24 35.96 16.59
C ASN A 538 22.51 37.49 16.64
N GLY A 539 23.12 38.07 15.62
CA GLY A 539 23.53 39.49 15.62
C GLY A 539 22.94 40.35 14.49
N LEU A 540 22.37 39.72 13.45
CA LEU A 540 21.71 40.38 12.34
C LEU A 540 20.35 39.72 12.16
N THR A 541 19.28 40.47 12.40
CA THR A 541 17.91 39.96 12.33
C THR A 541 17.12 40.68 11.23
N HIS A 542 15.94 40.16 10.89
CA HIS A 542 15.01 40.82 9.97
C HIS A 542 14.63 42.26 10.36
N GLU A 543 14.75 42.64 11.64
CA GLU A 543 14.51 44.02 12.10
C GLU A 543 15.66 44.98 11.73
N ASN A 544 16.86 44.42 11.52
CA ASN A 544 18.05 45.20 11.22
C ASN A 544 18.25 45.43 9.73
N ILE A 545 17.65 44.63 8.85
CA ILE A 545 17.94 44.68 7.42
C ILE A 545 16.66 44.87 6.60
N SER A 546 16.73 45.75 5.60
CA SER A 546 15.65 45.93 4.61
C SER A 546 16.23 46.08 3.20
N GLY A 547 15.36 45.97 2.20
CA GLY A 547 15.70 46.05 0.78
C GLY A 547 15.22 44.82 0.01
N SER A 548 15.50 44.81 -1.29
CA SER A 548 15.12 43.73 -2.20
C SER A 548 16.35 43.05 -2.78
N ILE A 549 16.43 41.73 -2.61
CA ILE A 549 17.51 40.88 -3.12
C ILE A 549 17.11 40.21 -4.44
N THR A 550 18.01 40.31 -5.41
CA THR A 550 18.02 39.48 -6.62
C THR A 550 19.30 38.67 -6.58
N THR A 551 19.21 37.36 -6.72
CA THR A 551 20.39 36.48 -6.64
C THR A 551 20.29 35.34 -7.62
N SER A 552 21.44 34.91 -8.14
CA SER A 552 21.61 33.63 -8.81
C SER A 552 22.65 32.84 -8.04
N SER A 553 22.27 31.67 -7.54
CA SER A 553 23.08 30.94 -6.57
C SER A 553 23.14 29.44 -6.83
N TYR A 554 24.27 28.85 -6.49
CA TYR A 554 24.51 27.41 -6.53
C TYR A 554 24.84 26.91 -5.13
N ILE A 555 24.12 25.89 -4.68
CA ILE A 555 24.17 25.35 -3.33
C ILE A 555 24.54 23.87 -3.39
N THR A 556 25.48 23.43 -2.55
CA THR A 556 25.64 22.01 -2.24
C THR A 556 25.75 21.81 -0.73
N SER A 557 25.19 20.72 -0.22
CA SER A 557 25.22 20.37 1.20
C SER A 557 24.78 18.93 1.37
N ASP A 558 25.22 18.25 2.42
CA ASP A 558 24.49 17.08 2.89
C ASP A 558 23.28 17.55 3.72
N LEU A 559 22.21 16.75 3.73
CA LEU A 559 21.10 16.93 4.65
C LEU A 559 21.31 16.01 5.87
N GLY A 560 20.78 16.42 7.02
CA GLY A 560 20.69 15.55 8.20
C GLY A 560 19.40 14.70 8.22
N PRO A 561 19.22 13.83 9.23
CA PRO A 561 18.09 12.89 9.37
C PRO A 561 16.67 13.50 9.39
N ARG A 562 16.56 14.84 9.38
CA ARG A 562 15.29 15.60 9.35
C ARG A 562 15.19 16.55 8.15
N GLY A 563 16.05 16.38 7.14
CA GLY A 563 16.13 17.27 5.98
C GLY A 563 16.77 18.63 6.26
N SER A 564 17.37 18.83 7.45
CA SER A 564 18.09 20.06 7.78
C SER A 564 19.43 20.12 7.03
N LEU A 565 19.81 21.28 6.51
CA LEU A 565 21.13 21.49 5.89
C LEU A 565 22.26 21.21 6.91
N ASP A 566 23.21 20.35 6.56
CA ASP A 566 24.45 20.21 7.33
C ASP A 566 25.40 21.37 7.01
N MET A 567 25.44 22.33 7.93
CA MET A 567 26.30 23.50 7.79
C MET A 567 27.80 23.18 7.72
N ASN A 568 28.25 21.96 8.04
CA ASN A 568 29.65 21.54 7.83
C ASN A 568 29.98 21.32 6.35
N THR A 569 29.05 20.77 5.59
CA THR A 569 29.20 20.45 4.17
C THR A 569 28.53 21.47 3.25
N PHE A 570 27.75 22.39 3.82
CA PHE A 570 27.14 23.51 3.13
C PHE A 570 28.17 24.40 2.43
N THR A 571 27.98 24.56 1.13
CA THR A 571 28.69 25.52 0.28
C THR A 571 27.70 26.30 -0.58
N LEU A 572 28.02 27.58 -0.80
CA LEU A 572 27.23 28.51 -1.60
C LEU A 572 28.17 29.31 -2.50
N ASP A 573 27.80 29.47 -3.77
CA ASP A 573 28.33 30.51 -4.66
C ASP A 573 27.16 31.32 -5.21
N ALA A 574 27.10 32.61 -4.92
CA ALA A 574 25.95 33.46 -5.21
C ALA A 574 26.37 34.80 -5.81
N ASN A 575 25.83 35.15 -6.97
CA ASN A 575 25.85 36.52 -7.48
C ASN A 575 24.63 37.23 -6.94
N LEU A 576 24.85 38.34 -6.25
CA LEU A 576 23.82 38.97 -5.43
C LEU A 576 23.76 40.47 -5.73
N THR A 577 22.55 40.95 -6.00
CA THR A 577 22.20 42.36 -6.18
C THR A 577 21.20 42.75 -5.09
N ILE A 578 21.54 43.73 -4.24
CA ILE A 578 20.60 44.33 -3.29
C ILE A 578 20.22 45.71 -3.80
N THR A 579 18.93 45.97 -3.89
CA THR A 579 18.36 47.29 -4.19
C THR A 579 17.63 47.80 -2.95
N ASP A 580 17.61 49.13 -2.78
CA ASP A 580 16.99 49.80 -1.63
C ASP A 580 17.41 49.20 -0.27
N GLY A 581 18.68 48.77 -0.20
CA GLY A 581 19.24 48.11 0.97
C GLY A 581 19.36 49.09 2.13
N ALA A 582 18.97 48.69 3.33
CA ALA A 582 19.30 49.45 4.53
C ALA A 582 19.69 48.55 5.69
N LEU A 583 20.57 49.06 6.54
CA LEU A 583 21.02 48.40 7.76
C LEU A 583 20.75 49.33 8.95
N LYS A 584 19.89 48.86 9.85
CA LYS A 584 19.31 49.62 10.96
C LYS A 584 19.72 49.04 12.29
N ASN A 585 20.15 49.92 13.21
CA ASN A 585 20.51 49.62 14.59
C ASN A 585 21.46 48.42 14.72
N PHE A 586 22.39 48.27 13.77
CA PHE A 586 23.32 47.15 13.77
C PHE A 586 24.51 47.46 14.69
N GLY A 587 24.62 46.67 15.78
CA GLY A 587 25.61 46.88 16.84
C GLY A 587 27.05 47.16 16.37
N PRO A 588 27.61 46.38 15.44
CA PRO A 588 28.94 46.63 14.89
C PRO A 588 29.11 48.01 14.25
N LEU A 589 28.10 48.54 13.54
CA LEU A 589 28.17 49.87 12.93
C LEU A 589 28.10 50.98 13.97
N MET A 590 27.30 50.80 15.04
CA MET A 590 27.27 51.76 16.16
C MET A 590 28.61 51.82 16.91
N ASN A 591 29.28 50.68 17.09
CA ASN A 591 30.61 50.66 17.67
C ASN A 591 31.67 51.26 16.73
N PHE A 592 31.48 51.10 15.41
CA PHE A 592 32.34 51.70 14.40
C PHE A 592 32.22 53.23 14.35
N SER A 593 30.99 53.78 14.47
CA SER A 593 30.78 55.23 14.55
C SER A 593 31.47 55.83 15.77
N GLY A 594 31.44 55.14 16.92
CA GLY A 594 32.17 55.54 18.12
C GLY A 594 33.69 55.54 17.95
N PHE A 595 34.25 54.58 17.22
CA PHE A 595 35.70 54.51 16.92
C PHE A 595 36.17 55.67 16.03
N LEU A 596 35.41 55.99 14.98
CA LEU A 596 35.75 57.07 14.04
C LEU A 596 35.23 58.46 14.47
N ARG A 597 34.41 58.52 15.53
CA ARG A 597 33.68 59.71 15.99
C ARG A 597 32.80 60.31 14.88
N LEU A 598 32.11 59.43 14.16
CA LEU A 598 31.15 59.76 13.12
C LEU A 598 29.78 60.15 13.69
N GLU A 599 28.94 60.79 12.87
CA GLU A 599 27.51 60.95 13.16
C GLU A 599 26.80 59.58 13.28
N ASP A 600 25.54 59.60 13.69
CA ASP A 600 24.77 58.41 13.99
C ASP A 600 24.68 57.45 12.77
N LEU A 601 25.23 56.24 12.90
CA LEU A 601 25.16 55.15 11.92
C LEU A 601 24.00 54.18 12.23
N SER A 602 22.97 54.65 12.93
CA SER A 602 21.78 53.87 13.28
C SER A 602 20.91 53.51 12.07
N ASP A 603 20.96 54.26 10.97
CA ASP A 603 20.24 53.97 9.72
C ASP A 603 21.11 54.26 8.49
N ILE A 604 21.73 53.22 7.94
CA ILE A 604 22.55 53.30 6.72
C ILE A 604 21.73 52.78 5.54
N GLN A 605 21.54 53.61 4.53
CA GLN A 605 20.87 53.28 3.28
C GLN A 605 21.90 53.14 2.16
N PHE A 606 21.98 51.97 1.55
CA PHE A 606 22.91 51.65 0.49
C PHE A 606 22.29 51.95 -0.89
N GLN A 607 23.11 52.41 -1.82
CA GLN A 607 22.80 52.27 -3.25
C GLN A 607 22.82 50.79 -3.64
N THR A 608 22.49 50.48 -4.90
CA THR A 608 22.53 49.10 -5.40
C THR A 608 23.88 48.44 -5.11
N LEU A 609 23.86 47.36 -4.33
CA LEU A 609 25.03 46.56 -3.99
C LEU A 609 25.08 45.36 -4.92
N GLU A 610 26.15 45.21 -5.69
CA GLU A 610 26.38 44.07 -6.57
C GLU A 610 27.70 43.40 -6.22
N ASN A 611 27.65 42.14 -5.80
CA ASN A 611 28.86 41.37 -5.54
C ASN A 611 28.61 39.86 -5.63
N GLN A 612 29.68 39.10 -5.75
CA GLN A 612 29.65 37.64 -5.65
C GLN A 612 30.02 37.24 -4.22
N PHE A 613 29.12 36.57 -3.51
CA PHE A 613 29.35 36.04 -2.17
C PHE A 613 29.53 34.53 -2.24
N PHE A 614 30.35 33.99 -1.34
CA PHE A 614 30.46 32.55 -1.21
C PHE A 614 30.58 32.10 0.23
N ILE A 615 29.97 30.96 0.53
CA ILE A 615 30.03 30.32 1.85
C ILE A 615 30.75 28.98 1.71
N LYS A 616 31.70 28.74 2.60
CA LYS A 616 32.38 27.45 2.72
C LYS A 616 32.90 27.28 4.13
N ASN A 617 32.87 26.06 4.67
CA ASN A 617 33.38 25.75 6.01
C ASN A 617 32.82 26.71 7.07
N LYS A 618 31.49 26.93 7.05
CA LYS A 618 30.78 27.84 7.97
C LYS A 618 31.29 29.29 7.95
N THR A 619 31.92 29.71 6.86
CA THR A 619 32.51 31.03 6.69
C THR A 619 31.94 31.69 5.44
N LEU A 620 31.32 32.85 5.61
CA LEU A 620 30.96 33.76 4.54
C LEU A 620 32.20 34.54 4.12
N TYR A 621 32.47 34.58 2.82
CA TYR A 621 33.55 35.37 2.23
C TYR A 621 32.94 36.46 1.35
N ILE A 622 33.45 37.67 1.54
CA ILE A 622 33.00 38.89 0.86
C ILE A 622 34.20 39.41 0.06
N PRO A 623 34.24 39.20 -1.27
CA PRO A 623 35.23 39.82 -2.14
C PRO A 623 35.12 41.34 -2.08
N LYS A 624 36.20 42.02 -2.51
CA LYS A 624 36.24 43.48 -2.55
C LYS A 624 35.04 44.06 -3.30
N MET A 625 34.25 44.88 -2.61
CA MET A 625 33.12 45.63 -3.17
C MET A 625 33.16 47.09 -2.74
N ALA A 626 32.65 47.96 -3.60
CA ALA A 626 32.35 49.33 -3.26
C ALA A 626 30.93 49.41 -2.69
N ILE A 627 30.80 49.99 -1.50
CA ILE A 627 29.54 50.23 -0.79
C ILE A 627 29.30 51.72 -0.81
N LYS A 628 28.36 52.15 -1.65
CA LYS A 628 27.89 53.53 -1.66
C LYS A 628 26.67 53.70 -0.76
N ASN A 629 26.66 54.72 0.08
CA ASN A 629 25.55 54.94 1.01
C ASN A 629 25.34 56.42 1.34
N ASN A 630 24.31 56.71 2.13
CA ASN A 630 23.93 58.07 2.52
C ASN A 630 24.89 58.75 3.52
N VAL A 631 25.81 58.01 4.16
CA VAL A 631 26.71 58.55 5.19
C VAL A 631 28.16 58.63 4.73
N LEU A 632 28.73 57.52 4.23
CA LEU A 632 30.15 57.42 3.88
C LEU A 632 30.43 56.30 2.88
N ASP A 633 30.95 56.63 1.70
CA ASP A 633 31.33 55.65 0.68
C ASP A 633 32.58 54.87 1.13
N LEU A 634 32.51 53.54 1.03
CA LEU A 634 33.60 52.65 1.48
C LEU A 634 33.85 51.47 0.56
N ASP A 635 35.10 51.00 0.48
CA ASP A 635 35.39 49.69 -0.11
C ASP A 635 35.56 48.66 1.02
N MET A 636 35.02 47.47 0.88
CA MET A 636 35.09 46.41 1.90
C MET A 636 35.47 45.07 1.28
N GLU A 637 36.35 44.32 1.95
CA GLU A 637 36.59 42.90 1.71
C GLU A 637 36.76 42.16 3.04
N GLY A 638 36.48 40.86 3.09
CA GLY A 638 36.76 40.09 4.30
C GLY A 638 35.98 38.78 4.41
N ARG A 639 35.87 38.29 5.64
CA ARG A 639 35.17 37.05 5.96
C ARG A 639 34.50 37.10 7.32
N GLN A 640 33.45 36.32 7.48
CA GLN A 640 32.73 36.14 8.72
C GLN A 640 32.37 34.68 8.94
N LYS A 641 32.72 34.12 10.09
CA LYS A 641 32.25 32.81 10.51
C LYS A 641 30.83 32.91 11.06
N PHE A 642 30.06 31.84 10.91
CA PHE A 642 28.71 31.75 11.46
C PHE A 642 28.71 31.75 13.00
N SER A 643 29.86 31.46 13.64
CA SER A 643 30.06 31.68 15.09
C SER A 643 30.07 33.16 15.49
N GLY A 644 30.06 34.08 14.52
CA GLY A 644 30.09 35.52 14.74
C GLY A 644 31.49 36.14 14.64
N GLU A 645 32.56 35.35 14.55
CA GLU A 645 33.92 35.88 14.32
C GLU A 645 34.01 36.56 12.96
N MET A 646 34.52 37.79 12.94
CA MET A 646 34.65 38.60 11.72
C MET A 646 36.07 39.10 11.53
N ASP A 647 36.44 39.25 10.26
CA ASP A 647 37.76 39.70 9.80
C ASP A 647 37.52 40.52 8.51
N TYR A 648 37.29 41.82 8.69
CA TYR A 648 36.96 42.75 7.60
C TYR A 648 38.02 43.82 7.42
N HIS A 649 38.21 44.23 6.17
CA HIS A 649 39.16 45.23 5.73
C HIS A 649 38.38 46.29 4.98
N ILE A 650 38.34 47.49 5.55
CA ILE A 650 37.53 48.62 5.09
C ILE A 650 38.46 49.75 4.63
N ASP A 651 38.22 50.27 3.43
CA ASP A 651 38.84 51.48 2.91
C ASP A 651 37.84 52.62 2.92
N LEU A 652 38.15 53.68 3.65
CA LEU A 652 37.33 54.89 3.73
C LEU A 652 37.99 56.03 3.00
N ALA A 653 37.24 56.82 2.23
CA ALA A 653 37.74 58.07 1.67
C ALA A 653 37.69 59.20 2.73
N LEU A 654 38.84 59.77 3.10
CA LEU A 654 38.97 60.80 4.15
C LEU A 654 38.31 62.14 3.75
N ALA A 655 38.17 62.41 2.45
CA ALA A 655 37.57 63.65 1.96
C ALA A 655 36.12 63.85 2.45
N GLU A 656 35.38 62.77 2.70
CA GLU A 656 34.01 62.83 3.24
C GLU A 656 34.00 63.18 4.74
N LEU A 657 34.95 62.63 5.51
CA LEU A 657 35.13 62.89 6.94
C LEU A 657 35.56 64.34 7.26
N LEU A 658 36.19 65.02 6.30
CA LEU A 658 36.75 66.37 6.46
C LEU A 658 35.80 67.52 6.07
N SER A 659 34.62 67.20 5.52
CA SER A 659 33.70 68.19 4.92
C SER A 659 32.78 68.92 5.92
N GLY A 660 32.71 68.47 7.19
CA GLY A 660 31.89 69.12 8.23
C GLY A 660 32.58 69.14 9.60
N LYS A 661 33.01 70.32 10.06
CA LYS A 661 33.41 70.63 11.46
C LYS A 661 34.56 69.82 12.10
N TYR A 662 35.21 68.88 11.40
CA TYR A 662 36.24 68.01 11.99
C TYR A 662 37.61 68.67 12.23
N ASN A 663 38.04 69.59 11.35
CA ASN A 663 39.34 70.28 11.43
C ASN A 663 39.52 71.14 12.71
N ALA A 664 38.44 71.49 13.42
CA ALA A 664 38.52 72.34 14.62
C ALA A 664 38.86 71.57 15.91
N ARG A 665 38.76 70.23 15.92
CA ARG A 665 38.87 69.43 17.17
C ARG A 665 40.04 68.45 17.24
N HIS A 666 40.81 68.28 16.15
CA HIS A 666 41.87 67.28 16.09
C HIS A 666 43.17 67.85 15.48
N LYS A 667 44.06 68.32 16.35
CA LYS A 667 45.39 68.86 16.01
C LYS A 667 46.54 67.84 16.14
N ASP A 668 46.26 66.60 16.50
CA ASP A 668 47.27 65.53 16.60
C ASP A 668 47.05 64.47 15.53
N ASN A 669 48.09 64.25 14.72
CA ASN A 669 48.20 63.21 13.70
C ASN A 669 48.08 61.80 14.32
N GLN A 670 46.84 61.31 14.50
CA GLN A 670 46.55 59.98 15.02
C GLN A 670 46.11 58.96 13.95
N PHE A 671 46.15 59.35 12.66
CA PHE A 671 45.76 58.45 11.57
C PHE A 671 46.95 57.61 11.13
N GLY A 672 46.82 56.28 11.20
CA GLY A 672 47.78 55.32 10.64
C GLY A 672 47.90 55.46 9.11
N VAL A 673 48.86 54.72 8.53
CA VAL A 673 49.34 54.74 7.12
C VAL A 673 48.40 55.46 6.14
N ILE A 674 48.65 56.75 5.96
CA ILE A 674 48.10 57.55 4.86
C ILE A 674 48.93 57.22 3.61
N GLN A 675 48.30 56.66 2.59
CA GLN A 675 48.88 56.61 1.24
C GLN A 675 48.27 57.71 0.40
N GLU A 676 49.10 58.68 0.00
CA GLU A 676 48.80 59.60 -1.09
C GLU A 676 49.12 58.89 -2.40
N GLU A 677 48.10 58.44 -3.15
CA GLU A 677 48.28 58.09 -4.56
C GLU A 677 48.07 59.35 -5.41
N GLU A 678 48.97 59.61 -6.36
CA GLU A 678 48.90 60.77 -7.26
C GLU A 678 47.52 60.87 -7.94
N GLY A 679 46.71 61.83 -7.49
CA GLY A 679 45.41 62.17 -8.10
C GLY A 679 44.15 61.61 -7.42
N ARG A 680 44.23 60.95 -6.25
CA ARG A 680 43.03 60.55 -5.47
C ARG A 680 43.11 60.88 -3.98
N ASN A 681 41.95 61.23 -3.42
CA ASN A 681 41.69 61.57 -2.02
C ASN A 681 42.40 60.63 -1.02
N THR A 682 42.93 61.20 0.07
CA THR A 682 43.47 60.48 1.23
C THR A 682 42.50 59.39 1.69
N ARG A 683 42.97 58.16 1.94
CA ARG A 683 42.14 57.03 2.41
C ARG A 683 42.61 56.51 3.77
N ILE A 684 41.67 56.11 4.63
CA ILE A 684 41.94 55.40 5.89
C ILE A 684 41.66 53.90 5.67
N PHE A 685 42.59 53.06 6.08
CA PHE A 685 42.44 51.61 6.07
C PHE A 685 42.16 51.08 7.49
N ILE A 686 41.08 50.33 7.67
CA ILE A 686 40.64 49.83 8.98
C ILE A 686 40.44 48.32 8.93
N ALA A 687 41.02 47.63 9.90
CA ALA A 687 40.81 46.21 10.13
C ALA A 687 39.78 46.05 11.26
N VAL A 688 38.74 45.28 10.99
CA VAL A 688 37.70 44.91 11.96
C VAL A 688 37.89 43.46 12.32
N SER A 689 38.08 43.18 13.61
CA SER A 689 38.26 41.85 14.17
C SER A 689 37.33 41.62 15.36
N GLY A 690 37.30 40.42 15.92
CA GLY A 690 36.44 40.08 17.07
C GLY A 690 35.14 39.44 16.62
N ASN A 691 34.04 39.67 17.35
CA ASN A 691 32.73 39.14 17.01
C ASN A 691 31.68 40.25 16.93
N THR A 692 30.48 39.94 16.44
CA THR A 692 29.39 40.92 16.24
C THR A 692 28.94 41.66 17.51
N GLN A 693 29.19 41.11 18.70
CA GLN A 693 28.86 41.76 19.98
C GLN A 693 30.01 42.64 20.49
N GLU A 694 31.25 42.18 20.33
CA GLU A 694 32.48 42.88 20.75
C GLU A 694 33.43 43.09 19.56
N PRO A 695 33.09 44.01 18.64
CA PRO A 695 33.95 44.35 17.52
C PRO A 695 35.20 45.11 17.98
N LYS A 696 36.36 44.81 17.38
CA LYS A 696 37.64 45.47 17.63
C LYS A 696 38.15 46.12 16.36
N PHE A 697 38.37 47.43 16.43
CA PHE A 697 38.83 48.24 15.30
C PHE A 697 40.30 48.63 15.46
N LYS A 698 41.08 48.49 14.39
CA LYS A 698 42.49 48.91 14.32
C LYS A 698 42.79 49.48 12.95
N TYR A 699 43.79 50.36 12.84
CA TYR A 699 44.31 50.74 11.54
C TYR A 699 44.96 49.53 10.86
N ASP A 700 44.62 49.33 9.59
CA ASP A 700 45.03 48.17 8.82
C ASP A 700 46.42 48.35 8.19
N SER A 701 47.11 47.24 7.96
CA SER A 701 48.42 47.21 7.31
C SER A 701 48.31 46.67 5.88
N PRO A 702 49.06 47.21 4.90
CA PRO A 702 49.02 46.72 3.52
C PRO A 702 49.31 45.21 3.37
N LYS A 703 50.12 44.64 4.27
CA LYS A 703 50.46 43.21 4.29
C LYS A 703 49.27 42.33 4.70
N ALA A 704 48.54 42.72 5.75
CA ALA A 704 47.39 41.96 6.24
C ALA A 704 46.29 41.89 5.18
N ARG A 705 46.04 43.02 4.52
CA ARG A 705 45.10 43.12 3.41
C ARG A 705 45.46 42.25 2.22
N ALA A 706 46.71 42.30 1.76
CA ALA A 706 47.18 41.47 0.66
C ALA A 706 47.07 39.97 0.99
N GLN A 707 47.23 39.59 2.26
CA GLN A 707 47.05 38.21 2.73
C GLN A 707 45.58 37.76 2.66
N ILE A 708 44.63 38.60 3.08
CA ILE A 708 43.20 38.28 3.03
C ILE A 708 42.67 38.22 1.60
N SER A 709 43.05 39.19 0.75
CA SER A 709 42.68 39.15 -0.66
C SER A 709 43.18 37.87 -1.36
N LYS A 710 44.42 37.44 -1.06
CA LYS A 710 44.97 36.15 -1.53
C LYS A 710 44.18 34.95 -1.00
N GLN A 711 43.79 34.96 0.27
CA GLN A 711 43.02 33.87 0.86
C GLN A 711 41.63 33.76 0.24
N ILE A 712 40.92 34.87 0.06
CA ILE A 712 39.60 34.92 -0.60
C ILE A 712 39.73 34.39 -2.04
N LYS A 713 40.75 34.80 -2.80
CA LYS A 713 41.01 34.29 -4.15
C LYS A 713 41.23 32.76 -4.15
N LYS A 714 42.06 32.25 -3.24
CA LYS A 714 42.33 30.81 -3.11
C LYS A 714 41.07 30.00 -2.76
N GLU A 715 40.25 30.49 -1.84
CA GLU A 715 39.02 29.80 -1.46
C GLU A 715 37.99 29.80 -2.60
N LYS A 716 37.91 30.89 -3.36
CA LYS A 716 37.08 30.98 -4.57
C LYS A 716 37.50 29.96 -5.63
N GLU A 717 38.80 29.80 -5.89
CA GLU A 717 39.29 28.77 -6.82
C GLU A 717 38.97 27.35 -6.32
N THR A 718 39.07 27.13 -5.01
CA THR A 718 38.72 25.84 -4.41
C THR A 718 37.22 25.55 -4.55
N LEU A 719 36.35 26.53 -4.32
CA LEU A 719 34.90 26.38 -4.55
C LEU A 719 34.57 26.05 -6.01
N LYS A 720 35.20 26.75 -6.96
CA LYS A 720 35.03 26.44 -8.40
C LYS A 720 35.39 24.99 -8.73
N SER A 721 36.40 24.43 -8.05
CA SER A 721 36.79 23.03 -8.25
C SER A 721 35.79 22.02 -7.65
N LEU A 722 35.11 22.38 -6.55
CA LEU A 722 34.09 21.53 -5.91
C LEU A 722 32.81 21.44 -6.74
N PHE A 723 32.48 22.49 -7.49
CA PHE A 723 31.26 22.54 -8.31
C PHE A 723 31.40 21.93 -9.71
N GLY A 724 32.54 21.32 -10.05
CA GLY A 724 32.75 20.47 -11.24
C GLY A 724 31.92 20.85 -12.48
N ARG A 725 32.37 21.84 -13.27
CA ARG A 725 31.64 22.39 -14.44
C ARG A 725 31.30 21.41 -15.57
N ASP A 726 31.66 20.13 -15.48
CA ASP A 726 31.48 19.15 -16.55
C ASP A 726 30.21 18.27 -16.42
N THR A 727 29.30 18.53 -15.47
CA THR A 727 28.13 17.64 -15.22
C THR A 727 26.79 18.35 -14.94
N LEU A 728 26.53 19.51 -15.59
CA LEU A 728 25.18 20.08 -15.64
C LEU A 728 24.49 19.68 -16.97
N PRO A 729 23.19 19.31 -16.97
CA PRO A 729 22.41 19.18 -18.20
C PRO A 729 22.36 20.51 -18.97
N ASP A 730 22.43 20.46 -20.30
CA ASP A 730 22.45 21.63 -21.21
C ASP A 730 21.28 22.63 -21.04
N SER A 731 20.25 22.31 -20.26
CA SER A 731 19.08 23.15 -19.99
C SER A 731 19.29 24.28 -18.96
N LEU A 732 20.51 24.47 -18.44
CA LEU A 732 20.84 25.50 -17.43
C LEU A 732 21.99 26.43 -17.87
N SER A 733 22.10 26.72 -19.17
CA SER A 733 23.02 27.76 -19.65
C SER A 733 22.46 29.16 -19.37
N ILE A 734 23.26 29.98 -18.67
CA ILE A 734 22.99 31.40 -18.44
C ILE A 734 22.91 32.12 -19.80
N PRO A 735 21.94 33.02 -20.06
CA PRO A 735 21.93 33.81 -21.29
C PRO A 735 23.25 34.59 -21.42
N GLU A 736 23.97 34.39 -22.53
CA GLU A 736 25.11 35.23 -22.93
C GLU A 736 24.61 36.62 -23.31
N ASN A 737 24.21 37.43 -22.32
CA ASN A 737 24.13 38.88 -22.49
C ASN A 737 24.22 39.60 -21.15
N SER A 738 25.42 39.67 -20.59
CA SER A 738 25.82 40.82 -19.76
C SER A 738 26.94 41.52 -20.49
N GLU A 739 26.68 42.74 -20.93
CA GLU A 739 27.67 43.56 -21.60
C GLU A 739 28.89 43.77 -20.69
N LYS A 740 30.06 43.57 -21.30
CA LYS A 740 31.43 43.65 -20.78
C LYS A 740 31.64 44.73 -19.69
N PHE A 741 31.93 44.31 -18.47
CA PHE A 741 32.80 45.07 -17.56
C PHE A 741 34.11 44.31 -17.36
N GLN A 742 35.16 44.74 -18.07
CA GLN A 742 36.52 44.21 -17.91
C GLN A 742 37.19 44.86 -16.69
N VAL A 743 37.40 44.09 -15.62
CA VAL A 743 38.32 44.48 -14.55
C VAL A 743 39.76 44.28 -15.07
N LYS A 744 40.43 45.38 -15.44
CA LYS A 744 41.89 45.39 -15.62
C LYS A 744 42.56 45.32 -14.24
N TRP A 745 43.34 44.27 -14.01
CA TRP A 745 44.25 44.18 -12.88
C TRP A 745 45.59 44.80 -13.29
N ASP A 746 46.05 45.84 -12.60
CA ASP A 746 47.42 46.33 -12.72
C ASP A 746 48.34 45.47 -11.84
N ASP A 747 49.15 44.64 -12.49
CA ASP A 747 50.04 43.64 -11.86
C ASP A 747 51.44 44.24 -11.51
N ASP A 748 51.62 45.56 -11.61
CA ASP A 748 52.94 46.20 -11.53
C ASP A 748 53.33 46.79 -10.17
N SER A 749 52.46 46.75 -9.16
CA SER A 749 52.78 47.28 -7.82
C SER A 749 53.70 46.38 -6.97
N LEU A 750 53.99 45.14 -7.41
CA LEU A 750 54.92 44.22 -6.73
C LEU A 750 56.36 44.25 -7.26
N LYS A 751 56.66 44.97 -8.35
CA LYS A 751 58.02 45.00 -8.93
C LYS A 751 58.94 46.09 -8.36
N ASN A 752 58.40 47.10 -7.69
CA ASN A 752 59.19 48.26 -7.25
C ASN A 752 59.76 48.19 -5.82
N LEU A 753 59.57 47.08 -5.09
CA LEU A 753 60.15 46.88 -3.75
C LEU A 753 61.46 46.06 -3.73
N GLN A 754 62.00 45.63 -4.89
CA GLN A 754 63.20 44.78 -4.96
C GLN A 754 64.42 45.39 -5.67
N LYS A 755 64.45 46.71 -5.97
CA LYS A 755 65.63 47.36 -6.56
C LYS A 755 66.28 48.39 -5.63
N THR A 756 66.98 47.90 -4.61
CA THR A 756 68.14 48.61 -4.05
C THR A 756 69.27 47.60 -3.76
N LYS A 757 70.39 47.82 -4.44
CA LYS A 757 71.61 46.98 -4.61
C LYS A 757 72.34 46.61 -3.30
N LYS A 758 73.05 45.47 -3.30
CA LYS A 758 74.54 45.43 -3.28
C LYS A 758 75.16 44.04 -3.55
N SER A 759 75.95 44.00 -4.64
CA SER A 759 77.23 43.31 -4.92
C SER A 759 77.55 41.88 -4.44
N LYS A 760 77.91 41.03 -5.43
CA LYS A 760 78.70 39.77 -5.35
C LYS A 760 80.09 39.95 -4.67
N PRO A 761 80.71 38.86 -4.16
CA PRO A 761 81.70 38.13 -4.97
C PRO A 761 81.55 36.59 -4.97
N GLU A 762 82.40 35.97 -5.80
CA GLU A 762 82.43 34.61 -6.35
C GLU A 762 82.90 33.49 -5.39
N GLY A 763 82.62 32.22 -5.74
CA GLY A 763 83.38 31.04 -5.27
C GLY A 763 82.57 29.74 -5.23
N LYS A 764 82.99 28.72 -5.99
CA LYS A 764 82.36 27.39 -6.21
C LYS A 764 82.52 26.40 -5.00
N PRO A 765 82.24 25.07 -5.13
CA PRO A 765 80.94 24.38 -5.04
C PRO A 765 80.93 23.23 -4.00
N GLY A 766 79.77 22.69 -3.62
CA GLY A 766 79.74 21.49 -2.78
C GLY A 766 78.37 20.89 -2.47
N LYS A 767 77.96 19.92 -3.31
CA LYS A 767 77.23 18.65 -3.04
C LYS A 767 76.04 18.66 -2.06
N LYS A 768 74.83 18.43 -2.60
CA LYS A 768 74.10 17.14 -2.66
C LYS A 768 73.56 16.67 -1.31
N PHE A 769 72.24 16.56 -1.18
CA PHE A 769 71.43 15.32 -1.13
C PHE A 769 69.96 15.76 -1.05
N GLU A 770 69.17 15.63 -2.12
CA GLU A 770 68.46 14.44 -2.63
C GLU A 770 67.24 14.08 -1.77
N ILE A 771 66.10 14.31 -2.42
CA ILE A 771 64.71 14.04 -2.08
C ILE A 771 64.44 12.56 -2.28
N ASP A 772 63.47 12.00 -1.56
CA ASP A 772 62.58 10.90 -1.98
C ASP A 772 61.79 10.43 -0.74
N TRP A 773 60.46 10.32 -0.66
CA TRP A 773 59.33 10.52 -1.57
C TRP A 773 58.18 11.17 -0.78
#